data_AF-A0A9P1GJH2-F1
#
_entry.id   AF-A0A9P1GJH2-F1
#
_cell.length_a   1.000
_cell.length_b   1.000
_cell.length_c   1.000
_cell.angle_alpha   90.00
_cell.angle_beta   90.00
_cell.angle_gamma   90.00
#
_symmetry.space_group_name_H-M   'P 1'
#
loop_
_entity.id
_entity.type
_entity.pdbx_description
1 polymer ?
#
loop_
_entity_poly.entity_id
_entity_poly.type
_entity_poly.pdbx_seq_one_letter_code
_entity_poly.pdbx_strand_id
1 'polypeptide(L)'
;MFKDALANRLRRDSLQSGLLPSGDSANKCGKEKLGNLQFCLGEAARARTREALRDAVTLSVMQDGRHGDLLMRYCAVDAALSVRRGVLGCANIEYSETITNIVQAMHEAVRQACCVGYGGPNPEDDRDLQRSVCQKVTMFVADAAANEQGAGRVCKMIFPNVISCQKDRAHACMRVLKRPWDAIGSMSGVLEAYVFGSDSIIQKIHHSKVLQDVFSGFAQQLDAGWQKRIRHLKAAKHRFASCTQPLQRMVVYLDAIISTLVWVSTQRDGADKAAALDFLEAMNEKDLVLMAMMSDLADETSQLLRMVDTESYDLSEFPAEVETLVSKMHHLVNKGNIFHQGFTAHMIQALERPRKNRVDCPMLLSCAEQCQAFVVLATNTLKAEFPDADVLNSFRVFDVVKKRGVQRDEAIHCSFKERSIKRLAQVLQLDATLLANQFDEVEPVAMYEASTGRQSSFEAWRTALLRIKARRRNGNDKQTHSALFSAVTAYAAWNGMASSGVEQNFSTLSEGIAKQRRHMSNEIKNDEMQLLLLPDNVPHDSLCEEAQKIWKKYFGQNMAKELMFQRNKQYDSKVERYLQNALLEDEVDPELVDVALKLRLVVDVPYFESDGERGLAIHFSPFVDISRKAYVSEAFKQAHPRVAEVLRHCLAHPRSKMNVLDSWEAFADQHCRLDHKTKMRAIALASDGEATRAKEKNIFPKRDFIAFACRMAFAKRDLCQM
;
A
#
# COMPACT_ATOMS: atom_id res chain seq x y z
N MET A 1 6.00 16.78 -15.48
CA MET A 1 4.73 16.04 -15.29
C MET A 1 4.86 14.88 -14.30
N PHE A 2 5.60 13.80 -14.60
CA PHE A 2 5.75 12.69 -13.63
C PHE A 2 6.47 13.10 -12.35
N LYS A 3 7.57 13.85 -12.46
CA LYS A 3 8.26 14.44 -11.29
C LYS A 3 7.35 15.38 -10.50
N ASP A 4 6.50 16.17 -11.16
CA ASP A 4 5.56 17.09 -10.50
C ASP A 4 4.41 16.33 -9.82
N ALA A 5 3.88 15.27 -10.44
CA ALA A 5 2.86 14.40 -9.84
C ALA A 5 3.41 13.66 -8.62
N LEU A 6 4.65 13.19 -8.69
CA LEU A 6 5.36 12.57 -7.58
C LEU A 6 5.68 13.59 -6.47
N ALA A 7 6.16 14.79 -6.83
CA ALA A 7 6.45 15.88 -5.89
C ALA A 7 5.20 16.45 -5.20
N ASN A 8 4.10 16.65 -5.94
CA ASN A 8 2.81 17.07 -5.37
C ASN A 8 2.26 16.05 -4.37
N ARG A 9 2.64 14.78 -4.52
CA ARG A 9 2.20 13.68 -3.66
C ARG A 9 3.13 13.43 -2.47
N LEU A 10 4.43 13.69 -2.62
CA LEU A 10 5.42 13.65 -1.53
C LEU A 10 5.37 14.89 -0.61
N ARG A 11 4.79 16.01 -1.08
CA ARG A 11 4.47 17.18 -0.25
C ARG A 11 3.29 16.87 0.68
N ARG A 12 3.59 16.22 1.81
CA ARG A 12 2.67 15.86 2.90
C ARG A 12 1.92 17.05 3.55
N ASP A 13 2.26 18.31 3.25
CA ASP A 13 1.74 19.48 3.97
C ASP A 13 0.47 20.15 3.38
N SER A 14 0.00 19.79 2.18
CA SER A 14 -1.14 20.49 1.55
C SER A 14 -2.50 19.78 1.62
N LEU A 15 -2.60 18.62 2.27
CA LEU A 15 -3.87 17.89 2.36
C LEU A 15 -4.77 18.30 3.54
N GLN A 16 -4.32 19.24 4.38
CA GLN A 16 -5.16 19.83 5.44
C GLN A 16 -6.02 21.02 4.98
N SER A 17 -5.79 21.61 3.80
CA SER A 17 -6.43 22.90 3.45
C SER A 17 -7.47 22.84 2.34
N GLY A 18 -7.73 21.69 1.70
CA GLY A 18 -8.70 21.64 0.59
C GLY A 18 -8.37 22.58 -0.59
N LEU A 19 -7.14 23.08 -0.64
CA LEU A 19 -6.65 23.95 -1.71
C LEU A 19 -5.80 23.11 -2.66
N LEU A 20 -6.35 22.87 -3.85
CA LEU A 20 -5.55 22.54 -5.03
C LEU A 20 -4.42 23.57 -5.17
N PRO A 21 -3.23 23.19 -5.68
CA PRO A 21 -2.10 24.10 -5.74
C PRO A 21 -2.47 25.35 -6.55
N SER A 22 -2.39 26.52 -5.92
CA SER A 22 -2.39 27.84 -6.56
C SER A 22 -1.06 28.10 -7.27
N GLY A 23 -0.69 27.19 -8.17
CA GLY A 23 0.44 27.32 -9.09
C GLY A 23 0.01 26.93 -10.49
N ASP A 24 0.31 27.78 -11.47
CA ASP A 24 -0.15 27.73 -12.87
C ASP A 24 0.11 26.41 -13.63
N SER A 25 0.91 25.49 -13.06
CA SER A 25 1.21 24.18 -13.66
C SER A 25 0.27 23.05 -13.21
N ALA A 26 -0.35 23.12 -12.03
CA ALA A 26 -1.27 22.09 -11.53
C ALA A 26 -2.68 22.25 -12.12
N ASN A 27 -3.10 23.49 -12.37
CA ASN A 27 -4.41 23.81 -12.96
C ASN A 27 -4.57 23.42 -14.44
N LYS A 28 -3.54 22.86 -15.09
CA LYS A 28 -3.56 22.44 -16.50
C LYS A 28 -3.75 20.92 -16.71
N CYS A 29 -3.84 20.12 -15.65
CA CYS A 29 -3.94 18.65 -15.75
C CYS A 29 -5.31 18.17 -15.25
N GLY A 30 -6.18 17.69 -16.16
CA GLY A 30 -7.49 17.13 -15.80
C GLY A 30 -7.41 15.89 -14.91
N LYS A 31 -8.47 15.62 -14.12
CA LYS A 31 -8.53 14.49 -13.15
C LYS A 31 -8.19 13.13 -13.76
N GLU A 32 -8.66 12.86 -14.97
CA GLU A 32 -8.38 11.62 -15.71
C GLU A 32 -6.89 11.48 -16.05
N LYS A 33 -6.26 12.57 -16.50
CA LYS A 33 -4.83 12.59 -16.81
C LYS A 33 -3.97 12.35 -15.56
N LEU A 34 -4.39 12.91 -14.41
CA LEU A 34 -3.73 12.64 -13.13
C LEU A 34 -3.87 11.17 -12.71
N GLY A 35 -5.05 10.57 -12.88
CA GLY A 35 -5.28 9.13 -12.65
C GLY A 35 -4.38 8.24 -13.52
N ASN A 36 -4.28 8.55 -14.82
CA ASN A 36 -3.41 7.81 -15.74
C ASN A 36 -1.93 7.94 -15.39
N LEU A 37 -1.50 9.13 -14.90
CA LEU A 37 -0.11 9.33 -14.43
C LEU A 37 0.16 8.51 -13.17
N GLN A 38 -0.80 8.47 -12.24
CA GLN A 38 -0.70 7.66 -11.03
C GLN A 38 -0.61 6.16 -11.36
N PHE A 39 -1.46 5.67 -12.27
CA PHE A 39 -1.39 4.30 -12.76
C PHE A 39 0.00 3.98 -13.33
N CYS A 40 0.56 4.86 -14.17
CA CYS A 40 1.88 4.62 -14.77
C CYS A 40 2.99 4.55 -13.71
N LEU A 41 2.91 5.36 -12.66
CA LEU A 41 3.86 5.32 -11.54
C LEU A 41 3.68 4.06 -10.69
N GLY A 42 2.45 3.71 -10.33
CA GLY A 42 2.14 2.50 -9.56
C GLY A 42 2.53 1.23 -10.31
N GLU A 43 2.31 1.20 -11.63
CA GLU A 43 2.71 0.08 -12.48
C GLU A 43 4.22 -0.02 -12.66
N ALA A 44 4.95 1.11 -12.67
CA ALA A 44 6.42 1.10 -12.65
C ALA A 44 6.95 0.50 -11.33
N ALA A 45 6.33 0.83 -10.19
CA ALA A 45 6.68 0.22 -8.90
C ALA A 45 6.39 -1.29 -8.90
N ARG A 46 5.24 -1.72 -9.41
CA ARG A 46 4.91 -3.16 -9.57
C ARG A 46 5.85 -3.88 -10.53
N ALA A 47 6.32 -3.23 -11.60
CA ALA A 47 7.28 -3.82 -12.53
C ALA A 47 8.58 -4.23 -11.82
N ARG A 48 9.09 -3.40 -10.92
CA ARG A 48 10.26 -3.71 -10.07
C ARG A 48 9.98 -4.84 -9.09
N THR A 49 8.79 -4.86 -8.50
CA THR A 49 8.38 -6.01 -7.67
C THR A 49 8.37 -7.30 -8.49
N ARG A 50 7.80 -7.29 -9.70
CA ARG A 50 7.81 -8.47 -10.59
C ARG A 50 9.22 -8.90 -10.98
N GLU A 51 10.13 -7.96 -11.27
CA GLU A 51 11.54 -8.26 -11.51
C GLU A 51 12.18 -8.94 -10.30
N ALA A 52 11.98 -8.38 -9.10
CA ALA A 52 12.50 -8.96 -7.87
C ALA A 52 11.99 -10.40 -7.62
N LEU A 53 10.72 -10.65 -7.91
CA LEU A 53 10.06 -11.96 -7.79
C LEU A 53 10.55 -12.97 -8.85
N ARG A 54 10.81 -12.52 -10.09
CA ARG A 54 11.37 -13.39 -11.15
C ARG A 54 12.76 -13.89 -10.78
N ASP A 55 13.62 -12.97 -10.33
CA ASP A 55 15.02 -13.25 -10.00
C ASP A 55 15.19 -13.99 -8.67
N ALA A 56 14.16 -14.03 -7.83
CA ALA A 56 14.22 -14.70 -6.55
C ALA A 56 14.50 -16.20 -6.71
N VAL A 57 15.41 -16.73 -5.90
CA VAL A 57 15.63 -18.16 -5.69
C VAL A 57 14.77 -18.66 -4.53
N THR A 58 14.56 -17.82 -3.52
CA THR A 58 13.73 -18.13 -2.35
C THR A 58 12.92 -16.91 -1.95
N LEU A 59 11.68 -17.14 -1.54
CA LEU A 59 10.76 -16.13 -1.04
C LEU A 59 10.28 -16.48 0.36
N SER A 60 10.00 -15.44 1.13
CA SER A 60 9.20 -15.50 2.35
C SER A 60 8.11 -14.45 2.25
N VAL A 61 6.94 -14.75 2.78
CA VAL A 61 5.80 -13.83 2.76
C VAL A 61 5.25 -13.65 4.16
N MET A 62 4.73 -12.46 4.41
CA MET A 62 4.01 -12.16 5.64
C MET A 62 2.73 -11.41 5.33
N GLN A 63 1.73 -11.58 6.20
CA GLN A 63 0.45 -10.91 6.09
C GLN A 63 0.02 -10.29 7.42
N ASP A 64 -0.88 -9.31 7.32
CA ASP A 64 -1.64 -8.76 8.44
C ASP A 64 -2.97 -8.22 7.90
N GLY A 65 -4.05 -8.47 8.64
CA GLY A 65 -5.41 -8.03 8.34
C GLY A 65 -5.81 -6.80 9.14
N ARG A 66 -6.37 -5.77 8.49
CA ARG A 66 -6.88 -4.59 9.17
C ARG A 66 -8.07 -3.97 8.45
N HIS A 67 -9.18 -3.79 9.19
CA HIS A 67 -10.39 -3.12 8.70
C HIS A 67 -10.95 -3.72 7.38
N GLY A 68 -10.86 -5.04 7.21
CA GLY A 68 -11.31 -5.73 6.01
C GLY A 68 -10.33 -5.68 4.83
N ASP A 69 -9.08 -5.27 5.06
CA ASP A 69 -7.99 -5.36 4.09
C ASP A 69 -6.91 -6.31 4.58
N LEU A 70 -6.38 -7.15 3.69
CA LEU A 70 -5.22 -7.99 3.91
C LEU A 70 -4.02 -7.41 3.17
N LEU A 71 -2.98 -7.00 3.90
CA LEU A 71 -1.73 -6.53 3.31
C LEU A 71 -0.71 -7.65 3.33
N MET A 72 -0.12 -7.96 2.17
CA MET A 72 0.95 -8.95 2.05
C MET A 72 2.28 -8.31 1.67
N ARG A 73 3.33 -8.69 2.40
CA ARG A 73 4.72 -8.32 2.11
C ARG A 73 5.54 -9.53 1.70
N TYR A 74 6.66 -9.28 1.02
CA TYR A 74 7.62 -10.31 0.63
C TYR A 74 9.05 -9.95 1.04
N CYS A 75 9.85 -11.00 1.24
CA CYS A 75 11.31 -10.97 1.26
C CYS A 75 11.81 -11.93 0.18
N ALA A 76 12.55 -11.41 -0.80
CA ALA A 76 13.08 -12.13 -1.93
C ALA A 76 14.60 -12.16 -1.90
N VAL A 77 15.19 -13.34 -2.13
CA VAL A 77 16.63 -13.52 -2.20
C VAL A 77 17.00 -14.08 -3.55
N ASP A 78 17.90 -13.42 -4.27
CA ASP A 78 18.37 -13.86 -5.58
C ASP A 78 19.61 -14.76 -5.52
N ALA A 79 20.08 -15.21 -6.69
CA ALA A 79 21.26 -16.06 -6.82
C ALA A 79 22.60 -15.36 -6.45
N ALA A 80 22.58 -14.05 -6.22
CA ALA A 80 23.71 -13.28 -5.70
C ALA A 80 23.58 -13.01 -4.19
N LEU A 81 22.62 -13.67 -3.52
CA LEU A 81 22.27 -13.46 -2.12
C LEU A 81 21.87 -12.01 -1.82
N SER A 82 21.36 -11.28 -2.81
CA SER A 82 20.84 -9.94 -2.60
C SER A 82 19.41 -10.03 -2.09
N VAL A 83 19.13 -9.33 -1.00
CA VAL A 83 17.81 -9.33 -0.36
C VAL A 83 17.00 -8.14 -0.85
N ARG A 84 15.81 -8.39 -1.38
CA ARG A 84 14.83 -7.38 -1.78
C ARG A 84 13.54 -7.58 -1.00
N ARG A 85 13.07 -6.53 -0.35
CA ARG A 85 11.83 -6.52 0.44
C ARG A 85 10.83 -5.54 -0.17
N GLY A 86 9.55 -5.86 -0.04
CA GLY A 86 8.50 -4.98 -0.54
C GLY A 86 7.11 -5.51 -0.25
N VAL A 87 6.13 -4.92 -0.93
CA VAL A 87 4.71 -5.25 -0.80
C VAL A 87 4.27 -6.04 -2.03
N LEU A 88 3.62 -7.19 -1.80
CA LEU A 88 2.97 -7.95 -2.87
C LEU A 88 1.68 -7.25 -3.30
N GLY A 89 0.80 -6.94 -2.34
CA GLY A 89 -0.50 -6.37 -2.62
C GLY A 89 -1.33 -6.11 -1.37
N CYS A 90 -2.42 -5.36 -1.53
CA CYS A 90 -3.48 -5.21 -0.54
C CYS A 90 -4.78 -5.69 -1.16
N ALA A 91 -5.32 -6.77 -0.62
CA ALA A 91 -6.56 -7.37 -1.08
C ALA A 91 -7.66 -7.16 -0.05
N ASN A 92 -8.90 -6.97 -0.50
CA ASN A 92 -10.03 -6.87 0.40
C ASN A 92 -10.43 -8.26 0.91
N ILE A 93 -10.73 -8.36 2.21
CA ILE A 93 -11.30 -9.54 2.83
C ILE A 93 -12.82 -9.37 2.80
N GLU A 94 -13.47 -9.96 1.81
CA GLU A 94 -14.91 -9.79 1.59
C GLU A 94 -15.72 -10.27 2.81
N TYR A 95 -16.68 -9.45 3.24
CA TYR A 95 -17.70 -9.71 4.29
C TYR A 95 -17.19 -9.95 5.72
N SER A 96 -16.23 -10.84 5.93
CA SER A 96 -15.73 -11.25 7.26
C SER A 96 -14.35 -11.92 7.18
N GLU A 97 -13.57 -11.78 8.26
CA GLU A 97 -12.21 -12.35 8.41
C GLU A 97 -12.23 -13.86 8.69
N THR A 98 -12.90 -14.64 7.83
CA THR A 98 -12.84 -16.10 7.89
C THR A 98 -11.56 -16.63 7.25
N ILE A 99 -11.14 -17.84 7.62
CA ILE A 99 -9.97 -18.51 7.05
C ILE A 99 -10.05 -18.55 5.51
N THR A 100 -11.19 -18.92 4.94
CA THR A 100 -11.40 -19.01 3.49
C THR A 100 -11.21 -17.66 2.80
N ASN A 101 -11.79 -16.59 3.37
CA ASN A 101 -11.70 -15.25 2.78
C ASN A 101 -10.28 -14.69 2.87
N ILE A 102 -9.56 -14.97 3.95
CA ILE A 102 -8.14 -14.61 4.08
C ILE A 102 -7.33 -15.32 2.99
N VAL A 103 -7.51 -16.64 2.81
CA VAL A 103 -6.83 -17.41 1.76
C VAL A 103 -7.14 -16.88 0.36
N GLN A 104 -8.40 -16.51 0.09
CA GLN A 104 -8.79 -15.90 -1.19
C GLN A 104 -8.11 -14.54 -1.39
N ALA A 105 -8.07 -13.70 -0.36
CA ALA A 105 -7.38 -12.42 -0.38
C ALA A 105 -5.86 -12.60 -0.58
N MET A 106 -5.25 -13.64 0.00
CA MET A 106 -3.85 -13.97 -0.24
C MET A 106 -3.59 -14.29 -1.71
N HIS A 107 -4.43 -15.14 -2.31
CA HIS A 107 -4.32 -15.50 -3.71
C HIS A 107 -4.48 -14.28 -4.63
N GLU A 108 -5.43 -13.41 -4.32
CA GLU A 108 -5.64 -12.16 -5.05
C GLU A 108 -4.44 -11.21 -4.91
N ALA A 109 -3.84 -11.07 -3.71
CA ALA A 109 -2.65 -10.24 -3.52
C ALA A 109 -1.45 -10.74 -4.35
N VAL A 110 -1.25 -12.06 -4.44
CA VAL A 110 -0.22 -12.65 -5.33
C VAL A 110 -0.55 -12.38 -6.80
N ARG A 111 -1.82 -12.55 -7.21
CA ARG A 111 -2.26 -12.27 -8.58
C ARG A 111 -2.03 -10.80 -8.96
N GLN A 112 -2.39 -9.86 -8.08
CA GLN A 112 -2.15 -8.43 -8.23
C GLN A 112 -0.68 -8.10 -8.47
N ALA A 113 0.21 -8.71 -7.67
CA ALA A 113 1.65 -8.52 -7.81
C ALA A 113 2.18 -9.03 -9.17
N CYS A 114 1.63 -10.13 -9.67
CA CYS A 114 2.09 -10.78 -10.90
C CYS A 114 1.42 -10.22 -12.17
N CYS A 115 0.26 -9.57 -12.05
CA CYS A 115 -0.47 -8.97 -13.16
C CYS A 115 0.26 -7.75 -13.74
N VAL A 116 0.38 -7.69 -15.06
CA VAL A 116 0.92 -6.54 -15.79
C VAL A 116 -0.23 -5.60 -16.12
N GLY A 117 -0.10 -4.35 -15.69
CA GLY A 117 -1.13 -3.32 -15.90
C GLY A 117 -2.38 -3.53 -15.05
N TYR A 118 -2.26 -4.09 -13.85
CA TYR A 118 -3.38 -4.29 -12.93
C TYR A 118 -4.17 -2.99 -12.73
N GLY A 119 -5.50 -3.04 -12.91
CA GLY A 119 -6.38 -1.87 -12.82
C GLY A 119 -6.29 -0.86 -13.96
N GLY A 120 -5.44 -1.13 -14.95
CA GLY A 120 -5.28 -0.33 -16.16
C GLY A 120 -5.97 -0.91 -17.39
N PRO A 121 -5.71 -0.33 -18.58
CA PRO A 121 -6.26 -0.85 -19.83
C PRO A 121 -5.60 -2.19 -20.18
N ASN A 122 -6.40 -3.22 -20.44
CA ASN A 122 -5.95 -4.57 -20.85
C ASN A 122 -4.93 -5.20 -19.86
N PRO A 123 -5.34 -5.47 -18.60
CA PRO A 123 -4.49 -6.17 -17.64
C PRO A 123 -4.17 -7.59 -18.13
N GLU A 124 -2.93 -8.03 -17.90
CA GLU A 124 -2.45 -9.35 -18.31
C GLU A 124 -1.91 -10.11 -17.09
N ASP A 125 -2.60 -11.18 -16.69
CA ASP A 125 -2.18 -12.01 -15.57
C ASP A 125 -1.01 -12.92 -15.98
N ASP A 126 0.20 -12.65 -15.46
CA ASP A 126 1.35 -13.54 -15.64
C ASP A 126 1.24 -14.77 -14.73
N ARG A 127 0.57 -15.80 -15.25
CA ARG A 127 0.33 -17.07 -14.54
C ARG A 127 1.61 -17.86 -14.28
N ASP A 128 2.64 -17.69 -15.10
CA ASP A 128 3.90 -18.41 -14.93
C ASP A 128 4.72 -17.78 -13.80
N LEU A 129 4.76 -16.45 -13.73
CA LEU A 129 5.31 -15.74 -12.58
C LEU A 129 4.55 -16.08 -11.31
N GLN A 130 3.21 -16.07 -11.35
CA GLN A 130 2.39 -16.43 -10.20
C GLN A 130 2.71 -17.85 -9.70
N ARG A 131 2.77 -18.83 -10.60
CA ARG A 131 3.15 -20.22 -10.24
C ARG A 131 4.56 -20.27 -9.66
N SER A 132 5.52 -19.55 -10.26
CA SER A 132 6.90 -19.50 -9.79
C SER A 132 7.01 -18.90 -8.39
N VAL A 133 6.33 -17.78 -8.13
CA VAL A 133 6.25 -17.13 -6.82
C VAL A 133 5.70 -18.12 -5.80
N CYS A 134 4.55 -18.73 -6.10
CA CYS A 134 3.91 -19.68 -5.20
C CYS A 134 4.83 -20.86 -4.82
N GLN A 135 5.63 -21.36 -5.78
CA GLN A 135 6.57 -22.45 -5.56
C GLN A 135 7.84 -22.02 -4.79
N LYS A 136 8.25 -20.75 -4.89
CA LYS A 136 9.47 -20.24 -4.24
C LYS A 136 9.27 -19.80 -2.80
N VAL A 137 8.02 -19.65 -2.34
CA VAL A 137 7.72 -19.30 -0.94
C VAL A 137 8.02 -20.49 -0.03
N THR A 138 8.98 -20.29 0.89
CA THR A 138 9.44 -21.31 1.85
C THR A 138 9.07 -20.99 3.29
N MET A 139 8.79 -19.73 3.61
CA MET A 139 8.32 -19.30 4.92
C MET A 139 7.11 -18.39 4.79
N PHE A 140 6.16 -18.61 5.69
CA PHE A 140 4.94 -17.84 5.82
C PHE A 140 4.85 -17.31 7.26
N VAL A 141 4.58 -16.01 7.42
CA VAL A 141 4.34 -15.38 8.73
C VAL A 141 2.94 -14.81 8.75
N ALA A 142 2.17 -15.17 9.78
CA ALA A 142 0.85 -14.62 10.03
C ALA A 142 0.80 -13.94 11.40
N ASP A 143 -0.12 -12.98 11.54
CA ASP A 143 -0.47 -12.45 12.85
C ASP A 143 -1.02 -13.57 13.75
N ALA A 144 -0.88 -13.39 15.06
CA ALA A 144 -1.33 -14.34 16.07
C ALA A 144 -2.86 -14.47 16.17
N ALA A 145 -3.65 -13.68 15.43
CA ALA A 145 -5.09 -13.84 15.31
C ALA A 145 -5.48 -15.27 14.87
N ALA A 146 -6.53 -15.83 15.48
CA ALA A 146 -6.89 -17.24 15.30
C ALA A 146 -7.19 -17.61 13.84
N ASN A 147 -7.91 -16.75 13.12
CA ASN A 147 -8.27 -16.98 11.71
C ASN A 147 -7.06 -16.81 10.78
N GLU A 148 -6.15 -15.89 11.08
CA GLU A 148 -4.89 -15.76 10.34
C GLU A 148 -3.96 -16.96 10.54
N GLN A 149 -3.85 -17.45 11.78
CA GLN A 149 -3.13 -18.69 12.07
C GLN A 149 -3.79 -19.89 11.39
N GLY A 150 -5.13 -19.91 11.31
CA GLY A 150 -5.88 -20.88 10.54
C GLY A 150 -5.54 -20.83 9.05
N ALA A 151 -5.51 -19.64 8.45
CA ALA A 151 -5.09 -19.41 7.07
C ALA A 151 -3.64 -19.84 6.83
N GLY A 152 -2.73 -19.55 7.77
CA GLY A 152 -1.35 -20.03 7.73
C GLY A 152 -1.22 -21.56 7.72
N ARG A 153 -2.09 -22.29 8.42
CA ARG A 153 -2.08 -23.77 8.40
C ARG A 153 -2.50 -24.34 7.04
N VAL A 154 -3.40 -23.67 6.34
CA VAL A 154 -3.87 -24.08 5.00
C VAL A 154 -3.12 -23.37 3.86
N CYS A 155 -2.13 -22.52 4.17
CA CYS A 155 -1.41 -21.73 3.16
C CYS A 155 -0.70 -22.60 2.13
N LYS A 156 -0.40 -23.87 2.44
CA LYS A 156 0.15 -24.87 1.51
C LYS A 156 -0.72 -25.11 0.28
N MET A 157 -2.01 -24.79 0.33
CA MET A 157 -2.88 -24.81 -0.84
C MET A 157 -2.46 -23.78 -1.90
N ILE A 158 -1.85 -22.66 -1.48
CA ILE A 158 -1.33 -21.61 -2.36
C ILE A 158 0.18 -21.75 -2.51
N PHE A 159 0.89 -22.00 -1.41
CA PHE A 159 2.35 -22.04 -1.31
C PHE A 159 2.81 -23.48 -0.98
N PRO A 160 2.86 -24.39 -1.97
CA PRO A 160 3.07 -25.82 -1.72
C PRO A 160 4.40 -26.14 -1.01
N ASN A 161 5.40 -25.30 -1.18
CA ASN A 161 6.75 -25.50 -0.65
C ASN A 161 7.01 -24.75 0.67
N VAL A 162 5.96 -24.23 1.35
CA VAL A 162 6.12 -23.66 2.68
C VAL A 162 6.64 -24.72 3.64
N ILE A 163 7.80 -24.42 4.20
CA ILE A 163 8.53 -25.24 5.17
C ILE A 163 8.12 -24.84 6.58
N SER A 164 8.01 -23.53 6.84
CA SER A 164 7.73 -22.98 8.16
C SER A 164 6.59 -21.96 8.11
N CYS A 165 5.59 -22.16 8.97
CA CYS A 165 4.52 -21.19 9.24
C CYS A 165 4.74 -20.64 10.64
N GLN A 166 5.09 -19.36 10.73
CA GLN A 166 5.52 -18.73 11.97
C GLN A 166 4.48 -17.73 12.46
N LYS A 167 4.39 -17.62 13.79
CA LYS A 167 3.68 -16.51 14.43
C LYS A 167 4.56 -15.29 14.40
N ASP A 168 3.95 -14.13 14.29
CA ASP A 168 4.69 -12.88 14.47
C ASP A 168 5.40 -12.84 15.84
N ARG A 169 6.69 -12.50 15.80
CA ARG A 169 7.58 -12.50 16.96
C ARG A 169 7.37 -11.30 17.85
N ALA A 170 6.99 -10.14 17.31
CA ALA A 170 6.69 -8.96 18.13
C ALA A 170 5.46 -9.24 19.01
N HIS A 171 4.40 -9.79 18.42
CA HIS A 171 3.22 -10.27 19.15
C HIS A 171 3.54 -11.37 20.16
N ALA A 172 4.42 -12.31 19.80
CA ALA A 172 4.86 -13.36 20.72
C ALA A 172 5.64 -12.79 21.92
N CYS A 173 6.54 -11.83 21.71
CA CYS A 173 7.24 -11.11 22.78
C CYS A 173 6.25 -10.40 23.70
N MET A 174 5.18 -9.81 23.15
CA MET A 174 4.16 -9.17 23.98
C MET A 174 3.42 -10.13 24.92
N ARG A 175 3.25 -11.39 24.51
CA ARG A 175 2.61 -12.41 25.37
C ARG A 175 3.44 -12.77 26.60
N VAL A 176 4.75 -12.57 26.55
CA VAL A 176 5.68 -12.78 27.68
C VAL A 176 5.35 -11.85 28.85
N LEU A 177 4.86 -10.64 28.57
CA LEU A 177 4.34 -9.72 29.60
C LEU A 177 2.88 -10.01 29.93
N LYS A 178 2.05 -10.17 28.89
CA LYS A 178 0.60 -10.24 29.04
C LYS A 178 0.12 -11.44 29.84
N ARG A 179 0.58 -12.64 29.49
CA ARG A 179 0.08 -13.87 30.12
C ARG A 179 0.39 -13.92 31.61
N PRO A 180 1.61 -13.62 32.07
CA PRO A 180 1.88 -13.61 33.51
C PRO A 180 1.08 -12.55 34.26
N TRP A 181 0.92 -11.34 33.72
CA TRP A 181 0.12 -10.30 34.38
C TRP A 181 -1.36 -10.67 34.46
N ASP A 182 -1.93 -11.26 33.41
CA ASP A 182 -3.32 -11.73 33.42
C ASP A 182 -3.51 -12.90 34.42
N ALA A 183 -2.50 -13.77 34.56
CA ALA A 183 -2.57 -14.94 35.45
C ALA A 183 -2.34 -14.62 36.94
N ILE A 184 -1.56 -13.57 37.24
CA ILE A 184 -1.22 -13.16 38.61
C ILE A 184 -2.20 -12.07 39.04
N GLY A 185 -3.18 -12.44 39.88
CA GLY A 185 -4.30 -11.57 40.24
C GLY A 185 -3.89 -10.21 40.84
N SER A 186 -2.79 -10.14 41.59
CA SER A 186 -2.30 -8.86 42.14
C SER A 186 -1.80 -7.91 41.03
N MET A 187 -1.06 -8.43 40.05
CA MET A 187 -0.52 -7.66 38.94
C MET A 187 -1.64 -7.22 37.99
N SER A 188 -2.60 -8.11 37.71
CA SER A 188 -3.83 -7.76 36.98
C SER A 188 -4.60 -6.64 37.69
N GLY A 189 -4.75 -6.74 39.02
CA GLY A 189 -5.39 -5.71 39.84
C GLY A 189 -4.68 -4.35 39.75
N VAL A 190 -3.35 -4.32 39.85
CA VAL A 190 -2.56 -3.08 39.67
C VAL A 190 -2.75 -2.50 38.27
N LEU A 191 -2.73 -3.33 37.22
CA LEU A 191 -2.94 -2.83 35.86
C LEU A 191 -4.34 -2.24 35.69
N GLU A 192 -5.38 -2.88 36.21
CA GLU A 192 -6.74 -2.38 36.10
C GLU A 192 -6.94 -1.08 36.90
N ALA A 193 -6.49 -1.04 38.15
CA ALA A 193 -6.66 0.12 39.03
C ALA A 193 -5.90 1.36 38.53
N TYR A 194 -4.67 1.17 38.02
CA TYR A 194 -3.78 2.30 37.74
C TYR A 194 -3.60 2.61 36.25
N VAL A 195 -3.77 1.63 35.34
CA VAL A 195 -3.40 1.78 33.92
C VAL A 195 -4.57 1.61 32.94
N PHE A 196 -5.34 0.53 33.04
CA PHE A 196 -6.31 0.13 32.01
C PHE A 196 -7.75 0.47 32.36
N GLY A 197 -8.12 0.53 33.64
CA GLY A 197 -9.47 0.85 34.06
C GLY A 197 -9.92 2.20 33.52
N SER A 198 -11.18 2.31 33.10
CA SER A 198 -11.78 3.58 32.69
C SER A 198 -11.59 4.67 33.74
N ASP A 199 -11.60 4.27 35.01
CA ASP A 199 -11.48 5.17 36.15
C ASP A 199 -10.05 5.36 36.65
N SER A 200 -9.07 4.68 36.05
CA SER A 200 -7.67 4.89 36.39
C SER A 200 -7.23 6.32 36.05
N ILE A 201 -6.38 6.89 36.91
CA ILE A 201 -5.87 8.25 36.73
C ILE A 201 -5.11 8.42 35.41
N ILE A 202 -4.41 7.37 34.97
CA ILE A 202 -3.69 7.37 33.70
C ILE A 202 -4.64 7.57 32.52
N GLN A 203 -5.79 6.88 32.51
CA GLN A 203 -6.79 7.04 31.44
C GLN A 203 -7.50 8.40 31.54
N LYS A 204 -7.83 8.86 32.75
CA LYS A 204 -8.43 10.20 32.95
C LYS A 204 -7.51 11.31 32.46
N ILE A 205 -6.21 11.26 32.78
CA ILE A 205 -5.21 12.21 32.25
C ILE A 205 -5.05 12.03 30.74
N HIS A 206 -4.99 10.81 30.23
CA HIS A 206 -4.82 10.56 28.80
C HIS A 206 -5.96 11.16 27.95
N HIS A 207 -7.21 11.06 28.40
CA HIS A 207 -8.37 11.53 27.63
C HIS A 207 -8.75 13.00 27.90
N SER A 208 -8.22 13.64 28.95
CA SER A 208 -8.55 15.03 29.30
C SER A 208 -7.41 15.99 28.99
N LYS A 209 -7.59 16.87 28.00
CA LYS A 209 -6.58 17.88 27.62
C LYS A 209 -6.21 18.80 28.78
N VAL A 210 -7.18 19.19 29.60
CA VAL A 210 -6.96 20.02 30.80
C VAL A 210 -6.05 19.29 31.79
N LEU A 211 -6.33 18.02 32.07
CA LEU A 211 -5.52 17.24 33.02
C LEU A 211 -4.12 16.96 32.47
N GLN A 212 -3.95 16.78 31.15
CA GLN A 212 -2.63 16.70 30.52
C GLN A 212 -1.80 17.96 30.78
N ASP A 213 -2.40 19.14 30.65
CA ASP A 213 -1.71 20.41 30.82
C ASP A 213 -1.34 20.66 32.29
N VAL A 214 -2.24 20.34 33.23
CA VAL A 214 -1.97 20.39 34.68
C VAL A 214 -0.85 19.42 35.07
N PHE A 215 -0.96 18.16 34.66
CA PHE A 215 0.07 17.15 34.92
C PHE A 215 1.42 17.58 34.33
N SER A 216 1.43 18.08 33.09
CA SER A 216 2.64 18.60 32.45
C SER A 216 3.27 19.74 33.23
N GLY A 217 2.47 20.58 33.89
CA GLY A 217 2.97 21.67 34.75
C GLY A 217 3.74 21.13 35.96
N PHE A 218 3.16 20.15 36.67
CA PHE A 218 3.81 19.53 37.82
C PHE A 218 5.02 18.67 37.43
N ALA A 219 4.93 17.91 36.33
CA ALA A 219 6.03 17.09 35.85
C ALA A 219 7.28 17.93 35.51
N GLN A 220 7.09 19.11 34.92
CA GLN A 220 8.19 20.04 34.60
C GLN A 220 8.93 20.56 35.84
N GLN A 221 8.27 20.63 37.00
CA GLN A 221 8.91 21.05 38.25
C GLN A 221 9.82 19.96 38.82
N LEU A 222 9.55 18.68 38.51
CA LEU A 222 10.41 17.55 38.89
C LEU A 222 11.61 17.40 37.94
N ASP A 223 11.43 17.71 36.66
CA ASP A 223 12.39 17.47 35.55
C ASP A 223 13.34 18.65 35.26
N ALA A 224 13.79 19.42 36.26
CA ALA A 224 14.52 20.70 36.12
C ALA A 224 15.87 20.69 35.34
N GLY A 225 16.18 19.65 34.54
CA GLY A 225 17.31 19.57 33.63
C GLY A 225 17.13 18.71 32.36
N TRP A 226 15.93 18.19 32.04
CA TRP A 226 15.74 17.31 30.87
C TRP A 226 15.17 18.05 29.63
N GLN A 227 15.74 17.77 28.44
CA GLN A 227 15.49 18.53 27.20
C GLN A 227 14.11 18.31 26.52
N LYS A 228 13.28 17.34 26.97
CA LYS A 228 11.96 17.05 26.34
C LYS A 228 10.81 17.17 27.34
N ARG A 229 9.94 18.17 27.14
CA ARG A 229 8.71 18.39 27.92
C ARG A 229 7.77 17.18 27.80
N ILE A 230 7.50 16.47 28.90
CA ILE A 230 6.50 15.39 28.92
C ILE A 230 5.11 15.98 29.09
N ARG A 231 4.19 15.67 28.16
CA ARG A 231 2.81 16.20 28.14
C ARG A 231 1.71 15.15 28.36
N HIS A 232 2.05 13.88 28.31
CA HIS A 232 1.06 12.79 28.36
C HIS A 232 1.69 11.54 28.96
N LEU A 233 0.88 10.57 29.38
CA LEU A 233 1.36 9.30 29.96
C LEU A 233 1.48 8.17 28.93
N LYS A 234 1.11 8.42 27.66
CA LYS A 234 1.16 7.47 26.52
C LYS A 234 0.30 6.21 26.71
N ALA A 235 -0.82 6.33 27.42
CA ALA A 235 -1.75 5.22 27.60
C ALA A 235 -2.50 4.95 26.29
N ALA A 236 -2.36 3.76 25.70
CA ALA A 236 -3.13 3.38 24.52
C ALA A 236 -3.67 1.95 24.66
N LYS A 237 -4.93 1.80 25.09
CA LYS A 237 -5.53 0.47 25.37
C LYS A 237 -5.44 -0.53 24.21
N HIS A 238 -5.36 -0.05 22.96
CA HIS A 238 -5.36 -0.88 21.75
C HIS A 238 -4.03 -1.58 21.44
N ARG A 239 -2.92 -1.26 22.11
CA ARG A 239 -1.63 -1.96 21.95
C ARG A 239 -1.09 -2.30 23.31
N PHE A 240 -1.04 -3.59 23.67
CA PHE A 240 -0.50 -4.00 24.96
C PHE A 240 0.97 -3.53 25.14
N ALA A 241 1.74 -3.39 24.05
CA ALA A 241 3.08 -2.78 24.04
C ALA A 241 3.15 -1.37 24.64
N SER A 242 2.01 -0.68 24.68
CA SER A 242 1.90 0.67 25.21
C SER A 242 1.64 0.73 26.71
N CYS A 243 1.55 -0.37 27.46
CA CYS A 243 1.37 -0.31 28.93
C CYS A 243 2.69 -0.11 29.69
N THR A 244 3.83 -0.49 29.08
CA THR A 244 5.16 -0.31 29.67
C THR A 244 5.44 1.17 29.95
N GLN A 245 5.17 2.06 29.00
CA GLN A 245 5.48 3.49 29.15
C GLN A 245 4.59 4.20 30.20
N PRO A 246 3.26 3.96 30.26
CA PRO A 246 2.39 4.40 31.35
C PRO A 246 2.84 3.90 32.72
N LEU A 247 3.19 2.61 32.86
CA LEU A 247 3.71 2.04 34.11
C LEU A 247 4.98 2.78 34.56
N GLN A 248 5.98 2.86 33.66
CA GLN A 248 7.24 3.54 33.91
C GLN A 248 7.03 5.03 34.26
N ARG A 249 6.11 5.73 33.58
CA ARG A 249 5.80 7.13 33.85
C ARG A 249 5.05 7.33 35.16
N MET A 250 4.19 6.40 35.55
CA MET A 250 3.52 6.43 36.85
C MET A 250 4.55 6.36 37.99
N VAL A 251 5.57 5.51 37.83
CA VAL A 251 6.66 5.38 38.81
C VAL A 251 7.52 6.65 38.86
N VAL A 252 8.00 7.14 37.72
CA VAL A 252 8.91 8.30 37.65
C VAL A 252 8.22 9.61 38.05
N TYR A 253 6.93 9.77 37.70
CA TYR A 253 6.18 11.01 37.92
C TYR A 253 5.12 10.89 39.01
N LEU A 254 5.29 9.97 39.97
CA LEU A 254 4.33 9.74 41.05
C LEU A 254 3.93 11.06 41.74
N ASP A 255 4.91 11.89 42.09
CA ASP A 255 4.69 13.16 42.79
C ASP A 255 3.86 14.16 41.96
N ALA A 256 4.09 14.20 40.64
CA ALA A 256 3.32 15.04 39.74
C ALA A 256 1.88 14.52 39.55
N ILE A 257 1.69 13.20 39.59
CA ILE A 257 0.37 12.57 39.51
C ILE A 257 -0.42 12.84 40.79
N ILE A 258 0.20 12.68 41.96
CA ILE A 258 -0.40 13.04 43.25
C ILE A 258 -0.77 14.53 43.27
N SER A 259 0.13 15.41 42.82
CA SER A 259 -0.15 16.85 42.74
C SER A 259 -1.32 17.16 41.79
N THR A 260 -1.43 16.43 40.68
CA THR A 260 -2.57 16.52 39.75
C THR A 260 -3.87 16.08 40.43
N LEU A 261 -3.88 14.97 41.17
CA LEU A 261 -5.05 14.49 41.90
C LEU A 261 -5.48 15.48 43.00
N VAL A 262 -4.55 16.03 43.75
CA VAL A 262 -4.82 17.08 44.75
C VAL A 262 -5.41 18.31 44.07
N TRP A 263 -4.86 18.74 42.95
CA TRP A 263 -5.41 19.83 42.15
C TRP A 263 -6.85 19.52 41.69
N VAL A 264 -7.13 18.31 41.19
CA VAL A 264 -8.49 17.92 40.81
C VAL A 264 -9.44 17.95 42.00
N SER A 265 -9.00 17.43 43.16
CA SER A 265 -9.83 17.38 44.38
C SER A 265 -10.19 18.75 44.96
N THR A 266 -9.39 19.78 44.62
CA THR A 266 -9.56 21.15 45.12
C THR A 266 -10.24 22.07 44.12
N GLN A 267 -9.99 21.88 42.82
CA GLN A 267 -10.41 22.80 41.75
C GLN A 267 -11.62 22.31 40.94
N ARG A 268 -12.00 21.03 41.07
CA ARG A 268 -13.16 20.46 40.38
C ARG A 268 -14.18 19.98 41.40
N ASP A 269 -15.43 19.86 40.97
CA ASP A 269 -16.54 19.36 41.79
C ASP A 269 -17.22 18.15 41.14
N GLY A 270 -18.10 17.50 41.89
CA GLY A 270 -18.86 16.34 41.42
C GLY A 270 -18.02 15.08 41.24
N ALA A 271 -18.29 14.32 40.17
CA ALA A 271 -17.72 12.99 39.97
C ALA A 271 -16.19 12.98 39.82
N ASP A 272 -15.60 14.03 39.25
CA ASP A 272 -14.14 14.12 39.06
C ASP A 272 -13.41 14.29 40.40
N LYS A 273 -13.99 15.04 41.35
CA LYS A 273 -13.46 15.22 42.70
C LYS A 273 -13.56 13.94 43.52
N ALA A 274 -14.73 13.29 43.48
CA ALA A 274 -14.94 12.01 44.15
C ALA A 274 -13.93 10.97 43.64
N ALA A 275 -13.81 10.81 42.32
CA ALA A 275 -12.86 9.87 41.74
C ALA A 275 -11.39 10.18 42.08
N ALA A 276 -11.00 11.46 42.21
CA ALA A 276 -9.65 11.81 42.61
C ALA A 276 -9.37 11.49 44.09
N LEU A 277 -10.34 11.71 44.97
CA LEU A 277 -10.24 11.36 46.40
C LEU A 277 -10.25 9.85 46.60
N ASP A 278 -11.16 9.13 45.93
CA ASP A 278 -11.25 7.67 45.97
C ASP A 278 -9.92 7.04 45.50
N PHE A 279 -9.30 7.60 44.45
CA PHE A 279 -8.00 7.14 43.99
C PHE A 279 -6.87 7.42 44.99
N LEU A 280 -6.85 8.60 45.59
CA LEU A 280 -5.85 8.95 46.62
C LEU A 280 -5.98 8.07 47.87
N GLU A 281 -7.21 7.66 48.22
CA GLU A 281 -7.48 6.75 49.34
C GLU A 281 -7.15 5.29 49.02
N ALA A 282 -7.44 4.84 47.79
CA ALA A 282 -7.13 3.47 47.35
C ALA A 282 -5.63 3.23 47.10
N MET A 283 -4.87 4.28 46.80
CA MET A 283 -3.44 4.19 46.52
C MET A 283 -2.65 3.76 47.76
N ASN A 284 -1.89 2.67 47.64
CA ASN A 284 -1.10 2.10 48.73
C ASN A 284 0.32 1.74 48.29
N GLU A 285 1.24 1.61 49.24
CA GLU A 285 2.67 1.39 49.01
C GLU A 285 2.94 0.06 48.31
N LYS A 286 2.15 -0.97 48.65
CA LYS A 286 2.32 -2.31 48.11
C LYS A 286 2.08 -2.33 46.61
N ASP A 287 1.01 -1.70 46.14
CA ASP A 287 0.70 -1.59 44.71
C ASP A 287 1.74 -0.74 43.98
N LEU A 288 2.19 0.37 44.58
CA LEU A 288 3.22 1.23 44.00
C LEU A 288 4.56 0.51 43.83
N VAL A 289 4.99 -0.26 44.84
CA VAL A 289 6.20 -1.09 44.77
C VAL A 289 6.03 -2.20 43.73
N LEU A 290 4.89 -2.92 43.74
CA LEU A 290 4.63 -3.98 42.77
C LEU A 290 4.63 -3.43 41.33
N MET A 291 4.02 -2.26 41.12
CA MET A 291 4.04 -1.56 39.82
C MET A 291 5.46 -1.19 39.37
N ALA A 292 6.32 -0.78 40.31
CA ALA A 292 7.71 -0.49 40.01
C ALA A 292 8.48 -1.75 39.59
N MET A 293 8.28 -2.87 40.29
CA MET A 293 8.86 -4.17 39.91
C MET A 293 8.35 -4.65 38.55
N MET A 294 7.06 -4.48 38.27
CA MET A 294 6.48 -4.76 36.95
C MET A 294 7.10 -3.90 35.86
N SER A 295 7.45 -2.65 36.17
CA SER A 295 8.11 -1.73 35.23
C SER A 295 9.54 -2.16 34.88
N ASP A 296 10.30 -2.68 35.85
CA ASP A 296 11.64 -3.26 35.61
C ASP A 296 11.56 -4.49 34.70
N LEU A 297 10.63 -5.41 34.97
CA LEU A 297 10.40 -6.60 34.14
C LEU A 297 9.91 -6.25 32.72
N ALA A 298 9.07 -5.21 32.62
CA ALA A 298 8.60 -4.70 31.34
C ALA A 298 9.72 -4.04 30.53
N ASP A 299 10.68 -3.38 31.17
CA ASP A 299 11.81 -2.76 30.48
C ASP A 299 12.75 -3.82 29.87
N GLU A 300 13.07 -4.87 30.61
CA GLU A 300 13.90 -5.97 30.08
C GLU A 300 13.22 -6.67 28.89
N THR A 301 11.91 -6.94 29.01
CA THR A 301 11.16 -7.55 27.90
C THR A 301 11.04 -6.60 26.70
N SER A 302 10.99 -5.29 26.95
CA SER A 302 10.97 -4.28 25.89
C SER A 302 12.26 -4.23 25.08
N GLN A 303 13.41 -4.63 25.64
CA GLN A 303 14.66 -4.73 24.88
C GLN A 303 14.57 -5.82 23.81
N LEU A 304 14.06 -7.01 24.16
CA LEU A 304 13.81 -8.09 23.20
C LEU A 304 12.77 -7.67 22.16
N LEU A 305 11.69 -6.99 22.58
CA LEU A 305 10.69 -6.47 21.65
C LEU A 305 11.32 -5.49 20.65
N ARG A 306 12.14 -4.54 21.10
CA ARG A 306 12.80 -3.56 20.21
C ARG A 306 13.69 -4.21 19.16
N MET A 307 14.30 -5.36 19.46
CA MET A 307 15.05 -6.13 18.49
C MET A 307 14.12 -6.59 17.35
N VAL A 308 13.01 -7.25 17.68
CA VAL A 308 12.08 -7.83 16.70
C VAL A 308 11.11 -6.82 16.08
N ASP A 309 11.00 -5.61 16.63
CA ASP A 309 10.18 -4.51 16.11
C ASP A 309 10.83 -3.78 14.92
N THR A 310 11.97 -4.29 14.43
CA THR A 310 12.66 -3.80 13.23
C THR A 310 12.68 -4.88 12.14
N GLU A 311 12.73 -4.50 10.86
CA GLU A 311 12.92 -5.50 9.77
C GLU A 311 14.41 -5.83 9.53
N SER A 312 15.31 -5.19 10.28
CA SER A 312 16.76 -5.33 10.12
C SER A 312 17.40 -6.23 11.17
N TYR A 313 16.62 -6.84 12.06
CA TYR A 313 17.19 -7.74 13.07
C TYR A 313 17.75 -9.01 12.41
N ASP A 314 18.78 -9.57 13.04
CA ASP A 314 19.43 -10.80 12.62
C ASP A 314 18.81 -12.01 13.33
N LEU A 315 18.26 -12.93 12.54
CA LEU A 315 17.66 -14.18 12.98
C LEU A 315 18.64 -15.06 13.78
N SER A 316 19.93 -15.01 13.45
CA SER A 316 20.97 -15.79 14.12
C SER A 316 21.25 -15.31 15.55
N GLU A 317 21.00 -14.04 15.84
CA GLU A 317 21.20 -13.45 17.17
C GLU A 317 20.01 -13.68 18.12
N PHE A 318 18.81 -13.83 17.57
CA PHE A 318 17.57 -13.89 18.33
C PHE A 318 17.57 -14.92 19.47
N PRO A 319 18.03 -16.17 19.29
CA PRO A 319 18.01 -17.16 20.37
C PRO A 319 18.89 -16.76 21.56
N ALA A 320 20.04 -16.12 21.31
CA ALA A 320 20.92 -15.64 22.37
C ALA A 320 20.30 -14.47 23.15
N GLU A 321 19.50 -13.62 22.49
CA GLU A 321 18.78 -12.53 23.15
C GLU A 321 17.64 -13.06 24.03
N VAL A 322 16.96 -14.15 23.62
CA VAL A 322 15.98 -14.85 24.47
C VAL A 322 16.66 -15.45 25.72
N GLU A 323 17.79 -16.14 25.55
CA GLU A 323 18.59 -16.65 26.68
C GLU A 323 19.04 -15.53 27.63
N THR A 324 19.43 -14.39 27.05
CA THR A 324 19.85 -13.19 27.80
C THR A 324 18.69 -12.62 28.61
N LEU A 325 17.49 -12.50 28.03
CA LEU A 325 16.30 -12.03 28.73
C LEU A 325 15.98 -12.89 29.95
N VAL A 326 15.95 -14.22 29.78
CA VAL A 326 15.70 -15.18 30.89
C VAL A 326 16.75 -15.01 31.98
N SER A 327 18.03 -14.92 31.59
CA SER A 327 19.13 -14.73 32.53
C SER A 327 19.01 -13.42 33.32
N LYS A 328 18.62 -12.33 32.66
CA LYS A 328 18.40 -11.03 33.31
C LYS A 328 17.19 -11.04 34.25
N MET A 329 16.07 -11.65 33.86
CA MET A 329 14.90 -11.80 34.74
C MET A 329 15.24 -12.56 36.02
N HIS A 330 15.96 -13.67 35.91
CA HIS A 330 16.44 -14.41 37.08
C HIS A 330 17.45 -13.62 37.91
N HIS A 331 18.35 -12.87 37.26
CA HIS A 331 19.31 -12.03 37.97
C HIS A 331 18.63 -10.88 38.73
N LEU A 332 17.60 -10.26 38.14
CA LEU A 332 16.83 -9.20 38.81
C LEU A 332 16.04 -9.77 39.97
N VAL A 333 15.17 -10.75 39.73
CA VAL A 333 14.19 -11.19 40.72
C VAL A 333 14.77 -12.24 41.67
N ASN A 334 15.25 -13.35 41.14
CA ASN A 334 15.63 -14.51 41.97
C ASN A 334 16.95 -14.29 42.73
N LYS A 335 17.85 -13.43 42.22
CA LYS A 335 19.05 -13.01 42.96
C LYS A 335 18.84 -11.73 43.78
N GLY A 336 17.62 -11.18 43.82
CA GLY A 336 17.28 -10.01 44.64
C GLY A 336 17.81 -8.66 44.14
N ASN A 337 18.41 -8.58 42.95
CA ASN A 337 18.95 -7.31 42.43
C ASN A 337 17.86 -6.28 42.06
N ILE A 338 16.60 -6.71 41.96
CA ILE A 338 15.45 -5.83 41.68
C ILE A 338 15.31 -4.69 42.70
N PHE A 339 15.76 -4.88 43.95
CA PHE A 339 15.67 -3.84 44.98
C PHE A 339 16.73 -2.74 44.86
N HIS A 340 17.80 -2.96 44.07
CA HIS A 340 18.99 -2.13 44.08
C HIS A 340 19.17 -1.26 42.83
N GLN A 341 18.32 -1.45 41.81
CA GLN A 341 18.42 -0.72 40.56
C GLN A 341 17.04 -0.49 39.93
N GLY A 342 17.01 0.35 38.89
CA GLY A 342 15.81 0.57 38.07
C GLY A 342 14.66 1.30 38.77
N PHE A 343 13.45 1.01 38.33
CA PHE A 343 12.20 1.63 38.77
C PHE A 343 11.86 1.27 40.21
N THR A 344 12.12 0.02 40.63
CA THR A 344 11.87 -0.44 42.00
C THR A 344 12.70 0.34 43.01
N ALA A 345 14.01 0.48 42.79
CA ALA A 345 14.87 1.26 43.66
C ALA A 345 14.44 2.74 43.73
N HIS A 346 14.03 3.31 42.59
CA HIS A 346 13.50 4.67 42.55
C HIS A 346 12.21 4.82 43.38
N MET A 347 11.27 3.87 43.26
CA MET A 347 10.01 3.90 44.01
C MET A 347 10.25 3.77 45.52
N ILE A 348 11.13 2.86 45.95
CA ILE A 348 11.47 2.71 47.37
C ILE A 348 12.01 4.03 47.93
N GLN A 349 12.96 4.67 47.23
CA GLN A 349 13.49 5.98 47.64
C GLN A 349 12.41 7.08 47.64
N ALA A 350 11.48 7.06 46.70
CA ALA A 350 10.39 8.03 46.63
C ALA A 350 9.40 7.88 47.79
N LEU A 351 9.16 6.64 48.26
CA LEU A 351 8.28 6.33 49.39
C LEU A 351 8.94 6.57 50.75
N GLU A 352 10.27 6.50 50.85
CA GLU A 352 11.03 6.79 52.08
C GLU A 352 11.11 8.29 52.43
N ARG A 353 10.86 9.19 51.47
CA ARG A 353 10.67 10.63 51.72
C ARG A 353 9.47 10.84 52.65
N PRO A 354 9.40 11.90 53.48
CA PRO A 354 8.47 11.99 54.61
C PRO A 354 7.00 11.95 54.16
N ARG A 355 6.49 10.74 54.04
CA ARG A 355 5.11 10.31 53.81
C ARG A 355 4.82 9.33 54.93
N LYS A 356 3.60 9.35 55.47
CA LYS A 356 3.24 8.64 56.71
C LYS A 356 3.38 7.11 56.65
N ASN A 357 3.77 6.54 55.52
CA ASN A 357 3.70 5.11 55.26
C ASN A 357 5.11 4.56 55.01
N ARG A 358 5.51 3.58 55.82
CA ARG A 358 6.82 2.93 55.72
C ARG A 358 6.72 1.71 54.83
N VAL A 359 7.62 1.64 53.84
CA VAL A 359 7.94 0.39 53.14
C VAL A 359 8.61 -0.54 54.15
N ASP A 360 8.02 -1.70 54.43
CA ASP A 360 8.61 -2.71 55.29
C ASP A 360 9.14 -3.92 54.50
N CYS A 361 10.07 -4.66 55.12
CA CYS A 361 10.69 -5.82 54.50
C CYS A 361 9.68 -6.93 54.13
N PRO A 362 8.70 -7.29 54.98
CA PRO A 362 7.66 -8.26 54.63
C PRO A 362 6.86 -7.90 53.38
N MET A 363 6.49 -6.63 53.20
CA MET A 363 5.80 -6.16 51.99
C MET A 363 6.69 -6.31 50.75
N LEU A 364 7.95 -5.89 50.84
CA LEU A 364 8.92 -6.03 49.74
C LEU A 364 9.09 -7.50 49.30
N LEU A 365 9.19 -8.42 50.26
CA LEU A 365 9.29 -9.85 49.99
C LEU A 365 8.01 -10.40 49.36
N SER A 366 6.83 -9.99 49.85
CA SER A 366 5.54 -10.39 49.25
C SER A 366 5.41 -9.93 47.79
N CYS A 367 5.86 -8.72 47.46
CA CYS A 367 5.89 -8.24 46.07
C CYS A 367 6.91 -9.02 45.22
N ALA A 368 8.07 -9.35 45.78
CA ALA A 368 9.08 -10.15 45.08
C ALA A 368 8.60 -11.58 44.79
N GLU A 369 7.85 -12.22 45.69
CA GLU A 369 7.24 -13.54 45.45
C GLU A 369 6.31 -13.53 44.23
N GLN A 370 5.52 -12.47 44.07
CA GLN A 370 4.66 -12.27 42.88
C GLN A 370 5.54 -12.17 41.61
N CYS A 371 6.66 -11.46 41.69
CA CYS A 371 7.61 -11.34 40.59
C CYS A 371 8.33 -12.66 40.29
N GLN A 372 8.60 -13.50 41.29
CA GLN A 372 9.16 -14.84 41.08
C GLN A 372 8.18 -15.71 40.30
N ALA A 373 6.89 -15.68 40.67
CA ALA A 373 5.84 -16.34 39.90
C ALA A 373 5.77 -15.81 38.46
N PHE A 374 5.90 -14.49 38.28
CA PHE A 374 6.00 -13.87 36.96
C PHE A 374 7.15 -14.45 36.15
N VAL A 375 8.37 -14.53 36.70
CA VAL A 375 9.55 -15.04 35.98
C VAL A 375 9.37 -16.49 35.55
N VAL A 376 8.74 -17.32 36.38
CA VAL A 376 8.40 -18.71 36.02
C VAL A 376 7.43 -18.74 34.83
N LEU A 377 6.33 -17.99 34.90
CA LEU A 377 5.32 -17.95 33.83
C LEU A 377 5.88 -17.33 32.53
N ALA A 378 6.70 -16.29 32.64
CA ALA A 378 7.37 -15.65 31.51
C ALA A 378 8.35 -16.61 30.83
N THR A 379 9.16 -17.35 31.61
CA THR A 379 10.08 -18.37 31.08
C THR A 379 9.33 -19.50 30.37
N ASN A 380 8.23 -19.98 30.95
CA ASN A 380 7.38 -20.99 30.30
C ASN A 380 6.71 -20.45 29.03
N THR A 381 6.31 -19.18 29.04
CA THR A 381 5.76 -18.50 27.86
C THR A 381 6.81 -18.39 26.76
N LEU A 382 8.04 -17.99 27.08
CA LEU A 382 9.15 -17.94 26.13
C LEU A 382 9.42 -19.31 25.51
N LYS A 383 9.44 -20.39 26.31
CA LYS A 383 9.59 -21.76 25.79
C LYS A 383 8.44 -22.20 24.88
N ALA A 384 7.22 -21.74 25.17
CA ALA A 384 6.05 -22.07 24.36
C ALA A 384 5.98 -21.26 23.06
N GLU A 385 6.42 -20.00 23.08
CA GLU A 385 6.40 -19.09 21.93
C GLU A 385 7.64 -19.25 21.04
N PHE A 386 8.79 -19.56 21.63
CA PHE A 386 10.09 -19.74 20.98
C PHE A 386 10.76 -21.07 21.41
N PRO A 387 10.21 -22.24 21.02
CA PRO A 387 10.74 -23.53 21.46
C PRO A 387 12.19 -23.74 21.00
N ASP A 388 13.05 -24.31 21.84
CA ASP A 388 14.46 -24.61 21.50
C ASP A 388 14.60 -25.50 20.24
N ALA A 389 13.59 -26.34 19.97
CA ALA A 389 13.51 -27.20 18.79
C ALA A 389 13.02 -26.50 17.50
N ASP A 390 12.67 -25.21 17.57
CA ASP A 390 12.27 -24.42 16.42
C ASP A 390 13.42 -24.36 15.41
N VAL A 391 13.07 -24.49 14.12
CA VAL A 391 14.03 -24.41 13.02
C VAL A 391 14.75 -23.05 13.02
N LEU A 392 14.04 -22.00 13.41
CA LEU A 392 14.61 -20.65 13.45
C LEU A 392 15.79 -20.53 14.42
N ASN A 393 15.75 -21.26 15.54
CA ASN A 393 16.85 -21.28 16.50
C ASN A 393 18.10 -21.98 15.95
N SER A 394 17.93 -22.86 14.95
CA SER A 394 19.06 -23.53 14.30
C SER A 394 19.90 -22.56 13.45
N PHE A 395 19.37 -21.40 13.05
CA PHE A 395 20.15 -20.39 12.33
C PHE A 395 21.18 -19.66 13.20
N ARG A 396 21.18 -19.84 14.53
CA ARG A 396 22.24 -19.34 15.41
C ARG A 396 23.64 -19.81 15.01
N VAL A 397 23.77 -20.94 14.30
CA VAL A 397 25.07 -21.38 13.78
C VAL A 397 25.71 -20.39 12.81
N PHE A 398 24.90 -19.54 12.16
CA PHE A 398 25.43 -18.51 11.27
C PHE A 398 25.94 -17.26 12.01
N ASP A 399 25.75 -17.16 13.34
CA ASP A 399 26.26 -16.05 14.14
C ASP A 399 27.79 -16.11 14.30
N VAL A 400 28.46 -15.35 13.44
CA VAL A 400 29.94 -15.20 13.40
C VAL A 400 30.43 -13.92 14.07
N VAL A 401 29.52 -13.05 14.53
CA VAL A 401 29.87 -11.79 15.19
C VAL A 401 30.09 -12.04 16.68
N LYS A 402 31.34 -11.96 17.13
CA LYS A 402 31.66 -12.15 18.56
C LYS A 402 31.21 -10.94 19.39
N LYS A 403 30.22 -11.10 20.26
CA LYS A 403 29.92 -10.16 21.35
C LYS A 403 31.05 -10.20 22.40
N ARG A 404 31.57 -9.03 22.78
CA ARG A 404 32.70 -8.91 23.73
C ARG A 404 32.34 -9.56 25.07
N GLY A 405 33.24 -10.39 25.61
CA GLY A 405 33.13 -10.95 26.97
C GLY A 405 32.43 -12.30 27.09
N VAL A 406 31.95 -12.90 26.00
CA VAL A 406 31.34 -14.25 26.02
C VAL A 406 32.41 -15.31 25.73
N GLN A 407 32.87 -16.03 26.76
CA GLN A 407 33.59 -17.29 26.54
C GLN A 407 32.56 -18.35 26.14
N ARG A 408 32.65 -18.86 24.90
CA ARG A 408 31.85 -20.00 24.47
C ARG A 408 32.55 -21.27 24.96
N ASP A 409 31.85 -22.11 25.71
CA ASP A 409 32.29 -23.49 25.95
C ASP A 409 32.35 -24.22 24.60
N GLU A 410 33.55 -24.64 24.19
CA GLU A 410 33.79 -25.23 22.88
C GLU A 410 33.02 -26.55 22.69
N ALA A 411 32.88 -27.36 23.74
CA ALA A 411 32.16 -28.63 23.67
C ALA A 411 30.65 -28.42 23.48
N ILE A 412 30.08 -27.46 24.21
CA ILE A 412 28.68 -27.07 24.05
C ILE A 412 28.45 -26.49 22.65
N HIS A 413 29.37 -25.65 22.17
CA HIS A 413 29.27 -25.05 20.83
C HIS A 413 29.31 -26.09 19.71
N CYS A 414 30.25 -27.05 19.76
CA CYS A 414 30.34 -28.12 18.76
C CYS A 414 29.07 -28.97 18.71
N SER A 415 28.55 -29.40 19.88
CA SER A 415 27.33 -30.21 19.95
C SER A 415 26.08 -29.46 19.46
N PHE A 416 26.00 -28.16 19.74
CA PHE A 416 24.93 -27.29 19.23
C PHE A 416 25.02 -27.18 17.70
N LYS A 417 26.20 -26.85 17.17
CA LYS A 417 26.45 -26.70 15.74
C LYS A 417 26.04 -27.95 14.96
N GLU A 418 26.46 -29.13 15.40
CA GLU A 418 26.12 -30.39 14.75
C GLU A 418 24.60 -30.63 14.71
N ARG A 419 23.91 -30.42 15.84
CA ARG A 419 22.45 -30.57 15.93
C ARG A 419 21.72 -29.60 15.02
N SER A 420 22.14 -28.34 15.00
CA SER A 420 21.54 -27.30 14.17
C SER A 420 21.76 -27.54 12.68
N ILE A 421 22.96 -27.95 12.26
CA ILE A 421 23.24 -28.31 10.86
C ILE A 421 22.36 -29.49 10.42
N LYS A 422 22.27 -30.56 11.24
CA LYS A 422 21.40 -31.71 10.96
C LYS A 422 19.93 -31.28 10.85
N ARG A 423 19.47 -30.38 11.72
CA ARG A 423 18.10 -29.87 11.70
C ARG A 423 17.81 -29.02 10.46
N LEU A 424 18.73 -28.12 10.09
CA LEU A 424 18.61 -27.30 8.88
C LEU A 424 18.60 -28.18 7.63
N ALA A 425 19.49 -29.18 7.56
CA ALA A 425 19.53 -30.13 6.45
C ALA A 425 18.21 -30.90 6.32
N GLN A 426 17.68 -31.41 7.44
CA GLN A 426 16.39 -32.12 7.45
C GLN A 426 15.25 -31.22 6.92
N VAL A 427 15.16 -29.99 7.43
CA VAL A 427 14.03 -29.09 7.17
C VAL A 427 14.09 -28.48 5.77
N LEU A 428 15.29 -28.17 5.28
CA LEU A 428 15.53 -27.64 3.93
C LEU A 428 15.70 -28.74 2.87
N GLN A 429 15.57 -30.02 3.26
CA GLN A 429 15.75 -31.19 2.39
C GLN A 429 17.12 -31.22 1.70
N LEU A 430 18.18 -30.96 2.46
CA LEU A 430 19.57 -30.97 2.02
C LEU A 430 20.30 -32.21 2.55
N ASP A 431 21.39 -32.59 1.89
CA ASP A 431 22.30 -33.61 2.41
C ASP A 431 23.06 -33.05 3.62
N ALA A 432 22.88 -33.68 4.78
CA ALA A 432 23.44 -33.20 6.05
C ALA A 432 24.97 -33.28 6.10
N THR A 433 25.56 -34.32 5.49
CA THR A 433 27.01 -34.51 5.44
C THR A 433 27.65 -33.48 4.51
N LEU A 434 27.05 -33.27 3.35
CA LEU A 434 27.48 -32.27 2.39
C LEU A 434 27.36 -30.86 2.98
N LEU A 435 26.25 -30.55 3.66
CA LEU A 435 26.07 -29.25 4.31
C LEU A 435 27.13 -29.03 5.41
N ALA A 436 27.38 -30.02 6.26
CA ALA A 436 28.39 -29.92 7.32
C ALA A 436 29.80 -29.66 6.74
N ASN A 437 30.22 -30.45 5.74
CA ASN A 437 31.52 -30.28 5.09
C ASN A 437 31.66 -28.89 4.45
N GLN A 438 30.63 -28.44 3.74
CA GLN A 438 30.61 -27.12 3.12
C GLN A 438 30.62 -26.00 4.15
N PHE A 439 29.91 -26.18 5.27
CA PHE A 439 29.87 -25.21 6.36
C PHE A 439 31.27 -25.04 6.98
N ASP A 440 31.94 -26.14 7.32
CA ASP A 440 33.28 -26.13 7.94
C ASP A 440 34.35 -25.50 7.03
N GLU A 441 34.21 -25.64 5.71
CA GLU A 441 35.12 -25.02 4.73
C GLU A 441 34.98 -23.49 4.67
N VAL A 442 33.74 -22.98 4.78
CA VAL A 442 33.43 -21.56 4.54
C VAL A 442 33.40 -20.73 5.83
N GLU A 443 33.02 -21.34 6.96
CA GLU A 443 32.90 -20.67 8.26
C GLU A 443 34.13 -19.83 8.65
N PRO A 444 35.39 -20.32 8.52
CA PRO A 444 36.56 -19.52 8.87
C PRO A 444 36.70 -18.25 8.03
N VAL A 445 36.29 -18.30 6.76
CA VAL A 445 36.29 -17.13 5.87
C VAL A 445 35.21 -16.15 6.30
N ALA A 446 34.00 -16.62 6.63
CA ALA A 446 32.93 -15.76 7.14
C ALA A 446 33.35 -15.09 8.47
N MET A 447 33.97 -15.83 9.40
CA MET A 447 34.50 -15.26 10.64
C MET A 447 35.57 -14.19 10.38
N TYR A 448 36.45 -14.41 9.40
CA TYR A 448 37.44 -13.42 9.00
C TYR A 448 36.77 -12.14 8.48
N GLU A 449 35.85 -12.25 7.51
CA GLU A 449 35.13 -11.11 6.92
C GLU A 449 34.34 -10.32 7.98
N ALA A 450 33.69 -11.02 8.94
CA ALA A 450 33.00 -10.38 10.06
C ALA A 450 33.96 -9.57 10.94
N SER A 451 35.13 -10.14 11.27
CA SER A 451 36.13 -9.52 12.13
C SER A 451 36.81 -8.29 11.49
N THR A 452 37.11 -8.36 10.20
CA THR A 452 37.84 -7.29 9.48
C THR A 452 36.90 -6.23 8.92
N GLY A 453 35.71 -6.62 8.47
CA GLY A 453 34.78 -5.77 7.73
C GLY A 453 33.76 -5.01 8.58
N ARG A 454 33.65 -5.31 9.89
CA ARG A 454 32.52 -4.85 10.73
C ARG A 454 31.15 -5.12 10.07
N GLN A 455 31.06 -6.25 9.38
CA GLN A 455 29.85 -6.68 8.68
C GLN A 455 28.92 -7.43 9.65
N SER A 456 27.62 -7.45 9.32
CA SER A 456 26.68 -8.37 9.98
C SER A 456 27.03 -9.82 9.66
N SER A 457 26.51 -10.76 10.46
CA SER A 457 26.72 -12.20 10.24
C SER A 457 26.32 -12.60 8.82
N PHE A 458 25.14 -12.17 8.36
CA PHE A 458 24.70 -12.43 6.98
C PHE A 458 25.64 -11.88 5.89
N GLU A 459 26.07 -10.61 5.98
CA GLU A 459 26.94 -10.02 4.94
C GLU A 459 28.32 -10.68 4.90
N ALA A 460 28.82 -11.14 6.06
CA ALA A 460 30.05 -11.90 6.15
C ALA A 460 29.94 -13.26 5.43
N TRP A 461 28.85 -14.01 5.65
CA TRP A 461 28.57 -15.26 4.94
C TRP A 461 28.37 -15.05 3.44
N ARG A 462 27.64 -14.01 3.03
CA ARG A 462 27.45 -13.63 1.63
C ARG A 462 28.79 -13.35 0.94
N THR A 463 29.63 -12.52 1.56
CA THR A 463 30.95 -12.17 1.04
C THR A 463 31.85 -13.41 0.92
N ALA A 464 31.89 -14.25 1.96
CA ALA A 464 32.65 -15.49 1.96
C ALA A 464 32.23 -16.44 0.81
N LEU A 465 30.94 -16.68 0.63
CA LEU A 465 30.42 -17.54 -0.44
C LEU A 465 30.71 -16.97 -1.85
N LEU A 466 30.49 -15.67 -2.05
CA LEU A 466 30.76 -15.02 -3.33
C LEU A 466 32.26 -15.04 -3.67
N ARG A 467 33.14 -14.88 -2.67
CA ARG A 467 34.60 -14.93 -2.84
C ARG A 467 35.07 -16.34 -3.21
N ILE A 468 34.52 -17.37 -2.58
CA ILE A 468 34.84 -18.77 -2.89
C ILE A 468 34.36 -19.13 -4.30
N LYS A 469 33.15 -18.71 -4.67
CA LYS A 469 32.60 -18.86 -6.03
C LYS A 469 33.48 -18.17 -7.07
N ALA A 470 33.95 -16.95 -6.80
CA ALA A 470 34.81 -16.21 -7.72
C ALA A 470 36.19 -16.87 -7.91
N ARG A 471 36.79 -17.45 -6.85
CA ARG A 471 38.08 -18.14 -6.92
C ARG A 471 38.05 -19.44 -7.74
N ARG A 472 36.90 -20.10 -7.81
CA ARG A 472 36.75 -21.43 -8.42
C ARG A 472 36.18 -21.46 -9.84
N ARG A 473 35.85 -20.30 -10.43
CA ARG A 473 35.44 -20.13 -11.85
C ARG A 473 36.40 -20.74 -12.89
N ASN A 474 37.61 -21.14 -12.49
CA ASN A 474 38.59 -21.83 -13.34
C ASN A 474 38.50 -23.39 -13.29
N GLY A 475 37.50 -23.98 -12.63
CA GLY A 475 37.22 -25.43 -12.61
C GLY A 475 35.72 -25.73 -12.73
N ASN A 476 35.33 -27.00 -12.99
CA ASN A 476 33.94 -27.44 -13.25
C ASN A 476 32.91 -26.94 -12.20
N ASP A 477 32.15 -25.90 -12.53
CA ASP A 477 31.59 -24.91 -11.58
C ASP A 477 30.07 -25.02 -11.29
N LYS A 478 29.41 -26.15 -11.57
CA LYS A 478 27.92 -26.20 -11.51
C LYS A 478 27.31 -26.58 -10.15
N GLN A 479 28.08 -27.04 -9.16
CA GLN A 479 27.55 -27.61 -7.91
C GLN A 479 28.32 -27.25 -6.63
N THR A 480 29.35 -26.40 -6.72
CA THR A 480 30.21 -26.06 -5.59
C THR A 480 29.41 -25.32 -4.51
N HIS A 481 29.40 -25.84 -3.28
CA HIS A 481 28.71 -25.28 -2.11
C HIS A 481 27.18 -25.17 -2.21
N SER A 482 26.52 -25.97 -3.04
CA SER A 482 25.07 -25.88 -3.29
C SER A 482 24.21 -26.03 -2.02
N ALA A 483 24.55 -26.94 -1.10
CA ALA A 483 23.78 -27.15 0.13
C ALA A 483 23.91 -25.94 1.07
N LEU A 484 25.12 -25.45 1.30
CA LEU A 484 25.36 -24.26 2.11
C LEU A 484 24.74 -23.01 1.48
N PHE A 485 24.82 -22.86 0.15
CA PHE A 485 24.17 -21.77 -0.56
C PHE A 485 22.66 -21.76 -0.33
N SER A 486 22.00 -22.91 -0.43
CA SER A 486 20.57 -23.06 -0.12
C SER A 486 20.26 -22.71 1.34
N ALA A 487 21.09 -23.14 2.28
CA ALA A 487 20.92 -22.81 3.71
C ALA A 487 21.08 -21.32 4.00
N VAL A 488 22.08 -20.65 3.41
CA VAL A 488 22.29 -19.19 3.55
C VAL A 488 21.21 -18.40 2.81
N THR A 489 20.69 -18.90 1.69
CA THR A 489 19.56 -18.27 0.98
C THR A 489 18.30 -18.33 1.84
N ALA A 490 18.02 -19.48 2.47
CA ALA A 490 16.91 -19.62 3.42
C ALA A 490 17.10 -18.68 4.63
N TYR A 491 18.30 -18.65 5.22
CA TYR A 491 18.64 -17.72 6.29
C TYR A 491 18.31 -16.28 5.90
N ALA A 492 18.77 -15.82 4.74
CA ALA A 492 18.53 -14.47 4.23
C ALA A 492 17.05 -14.16 4.01
N ALA A 493 16.30 -15.11 3.45
CA ALA A 493 14.89 -14.93 3.12
C ALA A 493 14.03 -14.87 4.39
N TRP A 494 14.38 -15.66 5.39
CA TRP A 494 13.66 -15.77 6.66
C TRP A 494 14.06 -14.65 7.63
N ASN A 495 15.19 -13.99 7.37
CA ASN A 495 15.73 -12.92 8.19
C ASN A 495 14.91 -11.61 8.09
N GLY A 496 14.65 -11.00 9.26
CA GLY A 496 13.96 -9.71 9.33
C GLY A 496 12.46 -9.78 9.02
N MET A 497 11.85 -10.97 9.10
CA MET A 497 10.41 -11.14 8.95
C MET A 497 9.72 -10.86 10.29
N ALA A 498 8.98 -9.74 10.38
CA ALA A 498 8.21 -9.30 11.54
C ALA A 498 6.99 -8.48 11.08
N SER A 499 5.86 -8.58 11.79
CA SER A 499 4.63 -7.84 11.45
C SER A 499 4.74 -6.34 11.66
N SER A 500 5.75 -5.86 12.40
CA SER A 500 5.99 -4.43 12.62
C SER A 500 6.05 -3.65 11.31
N GLY A 501 6.64 -4.23 10.26
CA GLY A 501 6.67 -3.63 8.93
C GLY A 501 5.30 -3.56 8.26
N VAL A 502 4.40 -4.52 8.50
CA VAL A 502 3.04 -4.49 7.96
C VAL A 502 2.19 -3.47 8.73
N GLU A 503 2.32 -3.41 10.06
CA GLU A 503 1.64 -2.41 10.89
C GLU A 503 2.08 -0.97 10.56
N GLN A 504 3.38 -0.75 10.39
CA GLN A 504 3.93 0.55 9.97
C GLN A 504 3.41 0.94 8.59
N ASN A 505 3.27 -0.03 7.67
CA ASN A 505 2.65 0.22 6.37
C ASN A 505 1.18 0.59 6.51
N PHE A 506 0.39 -0.12 7.33
CA PHE A 506 -1.00 0.26 7.57
C PHE A 506 -1.12 1.65 8.20
N SER A 507 -0.24 2.03 9.12
CA SER A 507 -0.17 3.39 9.65
C SER A 507 0.15 4.40 8.56
N THR A 508 1.18 4.15 7.74
CA THR A 508 1.58 4.99 6.61
C THR A 508 0.44 5.15 5.60
N LEU A 509 -0.30 4.07 5.32
CA LEU A 509 -1.48 4.10 4.46
C LEU A 509 -2.63 4.87 5.10
N SER A 510 -2.89 4.70 6.40
CA SER A 510 -3.93 5.45 7.10
C SER A 510 -3.62 6.95 7.20
N GLU A 511 -2.34 7.33 7.25
CA GLU A 511 -1.90 8.73 7.24
C GLU A 511 -1.94 9.30 5.81
N GLY A 512 -1.49 8.53 4.82
CA GLY A 512 -1.42 8.94 3.41
C GLY A 512 -2.76 8.92 2.66
N ILE A 513 -3.68 8.03 3.04
CA ILE A 513 -5.02 7.90 2.46
C ILE A 513 -6.03 8.42 3.48
N ALA A 514 -6.43 9.69 3.31
CA ALA A 514 -7.41 10.32 4.19
C ALA A 514 -8.67 9.46 4.35
N LYS A 515 -9.24 9.40 5.56
CA LYS A 515 -10.45 8.59 5.88
C LYS A 515 -11.64 8.88 4.95
N GLN A 516 -11.71 10.07 4.35
CA GLN A 516 -12.74 10.47 3.38
C GLN A 516 -12.57 9.83 1.98
N ARG A 517 -11.39 9.27 1.67
CA ARG A 517 -11.08 8.59 0.40
C ARG A 517 -11.28 7.07 0.47
N ARG A 518 -11.99 6.56 1.49
CA ARG A 518 -12.33 5.14 1.67
C ARG A 518 -13.24 4.55 0.57
N HIS A 519 -13.88 5.40 -0.24
CA HIS A 519 -14.70 5.00 -1.39
C HIS A 519 -13.90 4.86 -2.70
N MET A 520 -12.58 4.95 -2.64
CA MET A 520 -11.71 4.73 -3.79
C MET A 520 -11.76 3.27 -4.23
N SER A 521 -11.68 3.03 -5.55
CA SER A 521 -11.61 1.67 -6.07
C SER A 521 -10.32 0.97 -5.61
N ASN A 522 -10.35 -0.36 -5.50
CA ASN A 522 -9.21 -1.14 -5.01
C ASN A 522 -7.97 -0.99 -5.90
N GLU A 523 -8.17 -0.75 -7.19
CA GLU A 523 -7.11 -0.54 -8.17
C GLU A 523 -6.32 0.74 -7.86
N ILE A 524 -7.03 1.86 -7.70
CA ILE A 524 -6.40 3.15 -7.40
C ILE A 524 -5.74 3.08 -6.03
N LYS A 525 -6.39 2.44 -5.04
CA LYS A 525 -5.81 2.22 -3.71
C LYS A 525 -4.50 1.43 -3.79
N ASN A 526 -4.43 0.40 -4.62
CA ASN A 526 -3.22 -0.39 -4.83
C ASN A 526 -2.11 0.42 -5.51
N ASP A 527 -2.43 1.29 -6.47
CA ASP A 527 -1.45 2.23 -7.05
C ASP A 527 -0.90 3.19 -5.99
N GLU A 528 -1.79 3.79 -5.18
CA GLU A 528 -1.40 4.69 -4.10
C GLU A 528 -0.52 4.00 -3.07
N MET A 529 -0.88 2.77 -2.69
CA MET A 529 -0.13 1.96 -1.75
C MET A 529 1.27 1.64 -2.26
N GLN A 530 1.40 1.14 -3.49
CA GLN A 530 2.70 0.80 -4.06
C GLN A 530 3.63 2.02 -4.03
N LEU A 531 3.11 3.23 -4.30
CA LEU A 531 3.90 4.45 -4.26
C LEU A 531 4.25 4.93 -2.85
N LEU A 532 3.34 4.81 -1.89
CA LEU A 532 3.58 5.21 -0.49
C LEU A 532 4.54 4.27 0.23
N LEU A 533 4.61 3.01 -0.20
CA LEU A 533 5.41 1.95 0.42
C LEU A 533 6.64 1.59 -0.42
N LEU A 534 6.98 2.42 -1.41
CA LEU A 534 8.24 2.32 -2.14
C LEU A 534 9.40 2.52 -1.17
N PRO A 535 10.45 1.66 -1.22
CA PRO A 535 11.66 1.88 -0.43
C PRO A 535 12.32 3.22 -0.76
N ASP A 536 12.80 3.94 0.27
CA ASP A 536 13.43 5.27 0.12
C ASP A 536 14.67 5.27 -0.79
N ASN A 537 15.29 4.11 -0.99
CA ASN A 537 16.48 3.96 -1.83
C ASN A 537 16.17 3.86 -3.33
N VAL A 538 14.89 3.86 -3.74
CA VAL A 538 14.50 3.83 -5.16
C VAL A 538 14.69 5.22 -5.78
N PRO A 539 15.56 5.39 -6.79
CA PRO A 539 15.77 6.68 -7.42
C PRO A 539 14.51 7.15 -8.16
N HIS A 540 14.01 8.32 -7.78
CA HIS A 540 12.79 8.92 -8.35
C HIS A 540 12.86 9.07 -9.87
N ASP A 541 14.04 9.41 -10.39
CA ASP A 541 14.26 9.61 -11.83
C ASP A 541 14.10 8.30 -12.61
N SER A 542 14.66 7.21 -12.08
CA SER A 542 14.55 5.87 -12.69
C SER A 542 13.10 5.38 -12.70
N LEU A 543 12.33 5.65 -11.63
CA LEU A 543 10.90 5.33 -11.59
C LEU A 543 10.11 6.15 -12.61
N CYS A 544 10.42 7.45 -12.76
CA CYS A 544 9.78 8.32 -13.73
C CYS A 544 10.05 7.89 -15.17
N GLU A 545 11.28 7.47 -15.50
CA GLU A 545 11.64 6.95 -16.82
C GLU A 545 10.84 5.70 -17.19
N GLU A 546 10.68 4.80 -16.23
CA GLU A 546 9.88 3.58 -16.40
C GLU A 546 8.39 3.90 -16.58
N ALA A 547 7.86 4.82 -15.77
CA ALA A 547 6.49 5.30 -15.91
C ALA A 547 6.24 5.99 -17.27
N GLN A 548 7.22 6.68 -17.84
CA GLN A 548 7.11 7.24 -19.20
C GLN A 548 7.00 6.16 -20.28
N LYS A 549 7.73 5.05 -20.14
CA LYS A 549 7.62 3.90 -21.06
C LYS A 549 6.22 3.29 -20.99
N ILE A 550 5.69 3.12 -19.78
CA ILE A 550 4.33 2.63 -19.52
C ILE A 550 3.29 3.59 -20.12
N TRP A 551 3.45 4.90 -19.91
CA TRP A 551 2.56 5.90 -20.51
C TRP A 551 2.51 5.79 -22.03
N LYS A 552 3.67 5.66 -22.69
CA LYS A 552 3.75 5.48 -24.15
C LYS A 552 3.03 4.20 -24.59
N LYS A 553 3.18 3.10 -23.85
CA LYS A 553 2.53 1.81 -24.14
C LYS A 553 1.00 1.89 -24.04
N TYR A 554 0.47 2.44 -22.96
CA TYR A 554 -0.98 2.40 -22.67
C TYR A 554 -1.75 3.62 -23.18
N PHE A 555 -1.12 4.79 -23.22
CA PHE A 555 -1.77 6.07 -23.52
C PHE A 555 -1.12 6.83 -24.68
N GLY A 556 -0.06 6.31 -25.29
CA GLY A 556 0.67 6.98 -26.38
C GLY A 556 -0.19 7.25 -27.62
N GLN A 557 -1.13 6.36 -27.95
CA GLN A 557 -2.06 6.56 -29.07
C GLN A 557 -3.04 7.72 -28.82
N ASN A 558 -3.46 7.93 -27.57
CA ASN A 558 -4.31 9.06 -27.20
C ASN A 558 -3.53 10.37 -27.25
N MET A 559 -2.21 10.36 -26.98
CA MET A 559 -1.35 11.54 -27.16
C MET A 559 -1.22 11.93 -28.64
N ALA A 560 -1.08 10.95 -29.56
CA ALA A 560 -1.04 11.24 -31.00
C ALA A 560 -2.38 11.80 -31.50
N LYS A 561 -3.50 11.27 -31.01
CA LYS A 561 -4.84 11.78 -31.30
C LYS A 561 -5.09 13.16 -30.71
N GLU A 562 -4.66 13.41 -29.48
CA GLU A 562 -4.76 14.72 -28.80
C GLU A 562 -3.84 15.75 -29.45
N LEU A 563 -2.62 15.38 -29.83
CA LEU A 563 -1.72 16.25 -30.60
C LEU A 563 -2.31 16.57 -31.97
N MET A 564 -2.86 15.56 -32.68
CA MET A 564 -3.60 15.81 -33.92
C MET A 564 -4.82 16.69 -33.69
N PHE A 565 -5.57 16.49 -32.60
CA PHE A 565 -6.74 17.29 -32.25
C PHE A 565 -6.37 18.74 -31.93
N GLN A 566 -5.33 18.98 -31.13
CA GLN A 566 -4.85 20.32 -30.83
C GLN A 566 -4.28 21.00 -32.06
N ARG A 567 -3.55 20.26 -32.91
CA ARG A 567 -3.04 20.75 -34.19
C ARG A 567 -4.21 21.13 -35.12
N ASN A 568 -5.23 20.27 -35.22
CA ASN A 568 -6.43 20.53 -36.00
C ASN A 568 -7.25 21.69 -35.44
N LYS A 569 -7.37 21.83 -34.12
CA LYS A 569 -8.06 22.95 -33.47
C LYS A 569 -7.32 24.28 -33.67
N GLN A 570 -5.98 24.25 -33.67
CA GLN A 570 -5.17 25.41 -34.02
C GLN A 570 -5.28 25.75 -35.51
N TYR A 571 -5.37 24.76 -36.40
CA TYR A 571 -5.65 24.96 -37.83
C TYR A 571 -7.05 25.54 -38.05
N ASP A 572 -8.09 24.96 -37.44
CA ASP A 572 -9.47 25.43 -37.52
C ASP A 572 -9.60 26.88 -37.03
N SER A 573 -8.94 27.21 -35.92
CA SER A 573 -8.97 28.58 -35.36
C SER A 573 -8.19 29.59 -36.21
N LYS A 574 -7.10 29.18 -36.88
CA LYS A 574 -6.38 30.03 -37.85
C LYS A 574 -7.19 30.23 -39.13
N VAL A 575 -7.84 29.18 -39.64
CA VAL A 575 -8.68 29.25 -40.83
C VAL A 575 -9.95 30.07 -40.56
N GLU A 576 -10.59 29.94 -39.39
CA GLU A 576 -11.71 30.81 -39.00
C GLU A 576 -11.30 32.28 -38.93
N ARG A 577 -10.12 32.59 -38.37
CA ARG A 577 -9.61 33.96 -38.30
C ARG A 577 -9.27 34.53 -39.68
N TYR A 578 -8.74 33.70 -40.59
CA TYR A 578 -8.53 34.08 -41.99
C TYR A 578 -9.85 34.38 -42.72
N LEU A 579 -10.84 33.49 -42.61
CA LEU A 579 -12.17 33.67 -43.21
C LEU A 579 -12.95 34.87 -42.63
N GLN A 580 -12.59 35.32 -41.42
CA GLN A 580 -13.14 36.52 -40.78
C GLN A 580 -12.33 37.80 -41.11
N ASN A 581 -11.40 37.75 -42.07
CA ASN A 581 -10.48 38.84 -42.43
C ASN A 581 -9.62 39.37 -41.26
N ALA A 582 -9.41 38.55 -40.22
CA ALA A 582 -8.59 38.89 -39.06
C ALA A 582 -7.12 38.46 -39.21
N LEU A 583 -6.77 37.78 -40.30
CA LEU A 583 -5.41 37.41 -40.71
C LEU A 583 -5.24 37.67 -42.21
N LEU A 584 -4.05 38.11 -42.62
CA LEU A 584 -3.69 38.28 -44.03
C LEU A 584 -3.25 36.95 -44.67
N GLU A 585 -3.31 36.86 -45.99
CA GLU A 585 -3.01 35.63 -46.76
C GLU A 585 -1.56 35.14 -46.59
N ASP A 586 -0.64 36.05 -46.31
CA ASP A 586 0.77 35.77 -45.99
C ASP A 586 1.00 35.31 -44.54
N GLU A 587 -0.01 35.43 -43.66
CA GLU A 587 0.03 34.96 -42.27
C GLU A 587 -0.51 33.53 -42.08
N VAL A 588 -0.95 32.89 -43.17
CA VAL A 588 -1.55 31.55 -43.20
C VAL A 588 -0.78 30.66 -44.17
N ASP A 589 -0.47 29.43 -43.77
CA ASP A 589 0.23 28.47 -44.64
C ASP A 589 -0.53 28.28 -45.98
N PRO A 590 0.14 28.31 -47.14
CA PRO A 590 -0.53 28.21 -48.45
C PRO A 590 -1.39 26.97 -48.62
N GLU A 591 -1.01 25.85 -47.98
CA GLU A 591 -1.81 24.61 -47.96
C GLU A 591 -3.14 24.76 -47.20
N LEU A 592 -3.23 25.67 -46.22
CA LEU A 592 -4.46 25.93 -45.45
C LEU A 592 -5.42 26.86 -46.18
N VAL A 593 -4.92 27.77 -47.02
CA VAL A 593 -5.75 28.60 -47.93
C VAL A 593 -6.43 27.71 -48.97
N ASP A 594 -5.69 26.75 -49.53
CA ASP A 594 -6.22 25.78 -50.51
C ASP A 594 -7.18 24.76 -49.86
N VAL A 595 -6.98 24.43 -48.58
CA VAL A 595 -7.91 23.60 -47.77
C VAL A 595 -9.18 24.35 -47.36
N ALA A 596 -9.10 25.65 -47.05
CA ALA A 596 -10.27 26.50 -46.78
C ALA A 596 -11.17 26.64 -48.01
N LEU A 597 -10.58 26.70 -49.21
CA LEU A 597 -11.28 26.75 -50.50
C LEU A 597 -11.81 25.37 -50.95
N LYS A 598 -11.21 24.26 -50.50
CA LYS A 598 -11.60 22.88 -50.89
C LYS A 598 -12.48 22.13 -49.88
N LEU A 599 -12.72 22.66 -48.67
CA LEU A 599 -13.52 21.97 -47.65
C LEU A 599 -14.85 22.68 -47.32
N ARG A 600 -15.91 22.16 -47.96
CA ARG A 600 -17.27 21.92 -47.40
C ARG A 600 -18.39 22.94 -47.62
N LEU A 601 -18.36 23.71 -48.70
CA LEU A 601 -19.56 24.36 -49.25
C LEU A 601 -19.65 24.13 -50.76
N VAL A 602 -20.77 23.54 -51.22
CA VAL A 602 -21.14 23.63 -52.63
C VAL A 602 -22.04 24.85 -52.76
N VAL A 603 -21.51 25.85 -53.45
CA VAL A 603 -22.17 27.13 -53.71
C VAL A 603 -22.33 27.33 -55.21
N ASP A 604 -23.52 27.75 -55.63
CA ASP A 604 -23.71 28.13 -57.02
C ASP A 604 -23.26 29.58 -57.26
N VAL A 605 -22.92 29.90 -58.51
CA VAL A 605 -22.37 31.20 -58.91
C VAL A 605 -23.21 32.40 -58.42
N PRO A 606 -24.57 32.36 -58.49
CA PRO A 606 -25.40 33.42 -57.92
C PRO A 606 -25.22 33.65 -56.40
N TYR A 607 -24.92 32.60 -55.62
CA TYR A 607 -24.63 32.72 -54.19
C TYR A 607 -23.37 33.53 -53.92
N PHE A 608 -22.34 33.34 -54.75
CA PHE A 608 -21.11 34.11 -54.67
C PHE A 608 -21.31 35.56 -55.17
N GLU A 609 -22.01 35.75 -56.28
CA GLU A 609 -22.21 37.09 -56.89
C GLU A 609 -23.13 38.01 -56.07
N SER A 610 -23.95 37.44 -55.18
CA SER A 610 -24.90 38.19 -54.34
C SER A 610 -24.48 38.30 -52.87
N ASP A 611 -23.24 37.93 -52.54
CA ASP A 611 -22.70 37.95 -51.17
C ASP A 611 -23.61 37.21 -50.15
N GLY A 612 -24.17 36.07 -50.59
CA GLY A 612 -25.03 35.22 -49.76
C GLY A 612 -26.52 35.59 -49.73
N GLU A 613 -26.96 36.63 -50.45
CA GLU A 613 -28.39 37.03 -50.48
C GLU A 613 -29.28 36.16 -51.39
N ARG A 614 -28.72 35.56 -52.46
CA ARG A 614 -29.47 34.75 -53.44
C ARG A 614 -28.63 33.58 -53.94
N GLY A 615 -29.20 32.37 -54.04
CA GLY A 615 -28.48 31.19 -54.53
C GLY A 615 -28.54 30.05 -53.53
N LEU A 616 -27.68 29.04 -53.70
CA LEU A 616 -27.70 27.81 -52.91
C LEU A 616 -26.31 27.53 -52.32
N ALA A 617 -26.27 27.34 -51.00
CA ALA A 617 -25.10 26.91 -50.24
C ALA A 617 -25.42 25.63 -49.46
N ILE A 618 -24.77 24.50 -49.80
CA ILE A 618 -24.98 23.22 -49.12
C ILE A 618 -23.68 22.68 -48.53
N HIS A 619 -23.71 22.39 -47.23
CA HIS A 619 -22.64 21.72 -46.50
C HIS A 619 -22.79 20.18 -46.61
N PHE A 620 -21.76 19.48 -47.09
CA PHE A 620 -21.84 18.07 -47.49
C PHE A 620 -21.72 17.03 -46.34
N SER A 621 -21.23 17.42 -45.15
CA SER A 621 -21.00 16.49 -44.03
C SER A 621 -22.22 15.64 -43.55
N PRO A 622 -23.50 16.03 -43.73
CA PRO A 622 -24.64 15.23 -43.30
C PRO A 622 -24.90 13.94 -44.11
N PHE A 623 -24.33 13.78 -45.31
CA PHE A 623 -24.65 12.66 -46.23
C PHE A 623 -23.76 11.42 -46.06
N VAL A 624 -22.65 11.53 -45.32
CA VAL A 624 -21.58 10.51 -45.30
C VAL A 624 -21.80 9.41 -44.23
N ASP A 625 -22.63 9.66 -43.21
CA ASP A 625 -22.75 8.74 -42.06
C ASP A 625 -24.17 8.27 -41.73
N ILE A 626 -25.13 8.40 -42.66
CA ILE A 626 -26.53 7.99 -42.45
C ILE A 626 -26.96 7.01 -43.54
N SER A 627 -27.35 5.79 -43.13
CA SER A 627 -27.87 4.77 -44.05
C SER A 627 -29.37 4.96 -44.30
N ARG A 628 -29.73 5.61 -45.40
CA ARG A 628 -31.13 5.84 -45.83
C ARG A 628 -31.31 5.55 -47.32
N LYS A 629 -32.54 5.26 -47.73
CA LYS A 629 -32.93 5.14 -49.14
C LYS A 629 -33.53 6.45 -49.63
N ALA A 630 -33.14 6.94 -50.79
CA ALA A 630 -33.60 8.22 -51.32
C ALA A 630 -34.09 8.11 -52.77
N TYR A 631 -35.25 8.70 -53.06
CA TYR A 631 -35.79 8.85 -54.41
C TYR A 631 -35.85 10.34 -54.79
N VAL A 632 -35.64 10.66 -56.08
CA VAL A 632 -35.77 12.02 -56.63
C VAL A 632 -36.71 11.96 -57.84
N SER A 633 -37.86 12.65 -57.77
CA SER A 633 -38.86 12.61 -58.85
C SER A 633 -38.37 13.29 -60.12
N GLU A 634 -38.81 12.81 -61.28
CA GLU A 634 -38.48 13.44 -62.57
C GLU A 634 -38.99 14.88 -62.66
N ALA A 635 -40.17 15.16 -62.11
CA ALA A 635 -40.69 16.53 -62.04
C ALA A 635 -39.80 17.44 -61.17
N PHE A 636 -39.20 16.93 -60.08
CA PHE A 636 -38.22 17.69 -59.30
C PHE A 636 -36.92 17.93 -60.07
N LYS A 637 -36.44 16.93 -60.82
CA LYS A 637 -35.25 17.07 -61.68
C LYS A 637 -35.46 18.12 -62.78
N GLN A 638 -36.65 18.17 -63.36
CA GLN A 638 -37.01 19.18 -64.38
C GLN A 638 -37.19 20.58 -63.78
N ALA A 639 -37.82 20.69 -62.61
CA ALA A 639 -38.02 21.98 -61.93
C ALA A 639 -36.72 22.56 -61.34
N HIS A 640 -35.79 21.70 -60.92
CA HIS A 640 -34.56 22.08 -60.22
C HIS A 640 -33.33 21.30 -60.71
N PRO A 641 -32.94 21.44 -61.99
CA PRO A 641 -31.92 20.61 -62.63
C PRO A 641 -30.54 20.72 -61.97
N ARG A 642 -30.13 21.93 -61.58
CA ARG A 642 -28.85 22.16 -60.88
C ARG A 642 -28.78 21.49 -59.50
N VAL A 643 -29.89 21.49 -58.75
CA VAL A 643 -29.96 20.86 -57.43
C VAL A 643 -29.92 19.34 -57.56
N ALA A 644 -30.62 18.80 -58.56
CA ALA A 644 -30.59 17.37 -58.87
C ALA A 644 -29.20 16.89 -59.29
N GLU A 645 -28.46 17.69 -60.05
CA GLU A 645 -27.09 17.37 -60.46
C GLU A 645 -26.11 17.33 -59.27
N VAL A 646 -26.20 18.30 -58.36
CA VAL A 646 -25.40 18.32 -57.12
C VAL A 646 -25.73 17.09 -56.26
N LEU A 647 -27.02 16.78 -56.09
CA LEU A 647 -27.44 15.59 -55.33
C LEU A 647 -26.95 14.29 -55.96
N ARG A 648 -26.93 14.19 -57.30
CA ARG A 648 -26.36 13.04 -58.03
C ARG A 648 -24.89 12.83 -57.70
N HIS A 649 -24.09 13.91 -57.67
CA HIS A 649 -22.67 13.83 -57.31
C HIS A 649 -22.47 13.46 -55.84
N CYS A 650 -23.30 14.03 -54.96
CA CYS A 650 -23.30 13.71 -53.53
C CYS A 650 -23.60 12.23 -53.26
N LEU A 651 -24.60 11.66 -53.93
CA LEU A 651 -25.04 10.28 -53.76
C LEU A 651 -24.07 9.27 -54.40
N ALA A 652 -23.39 9.64 -55.48
CA ALA A 652 -22.38 8.81 -56.15
C ALA A 652 -21.00 8.79 -55.44
N HIS A 653 -20.82 9.57 -54.37
CA HIS A 653 -19.55 9.64 -53.66
C HIS A 653 -19.21 8.31 -52.97
N PRO A 654 -17.96 7.78 -53.04
CA PRO A 654 -17.60 6.45 -52.54
C PRO A 654 -17.82 6.20 -51.04
N ARG A 655 -17.90 7.28 -50.25
CA ARG A 655 -18.18 7.23 -48.80
C ARG A 655 -19.66 7.45 -48.45
N SER A 656 -20.53 7.71 -49.42
CA SER A 656 -21.97 7.84 -49.18
C SER A 656 -22.54 6.49 -48.74
N LYS A 657 -23.31 6.48 -47.65
CA LYS A 657 -24.05 5.30 -47.17
C LYS A 657 -25.52 5.31 -47.60
N MET A 658 -25.92 6.27 -48.44
CA MET A 658 -27.28 6.39 -48.94
C MET A 658 -27.48 5.60 -50.25
N ASN A 659 -28.58 4.87 -50.35
CA ASN A 659 -28.93 4.11 -51.54
C ASN A 659 -30.01 4.85 -52.34
N VAL A 660 -29.76 5.04 -53.63
CA VAL A 660 -30.72 5.69 -54.53
C VAL A 660 -31.77 4.67 -54.97
N LEU A 661 -33.02 5.10 -55.02
CA LEU A 661 -34.14 4.35 -55.59
C LEU A 661 -34.43 4.90 -56.98
N ASP A 662 -34.69 3.99 -57.93
CA ASP A 662 -34.77 4.36 -59.35
C ASP A 662 -36.19 4.71 -59.80
N SER A 663 -37.22 4.42 -59.00
CA SER A 663 -38.62 4.69 -59.35
C SER A 663 -39.49 5.06 -58.14
N TRP A 664 -40.63 5.71 -58.41
CA TRP A 664 -41.62 6.06 -57.40
C TRP A 664 -42.26 4.82 -56.76
N GLU A 665 -42.47 3.76 -57.53
CA GLU A 665 -42.99 2.47 -57.06
C GLU A 665 -42.03 1.81 -56.07
N ALA A 666 -40.72 1.88 -56.34
CA ALA A 666 -39.69 1.39 -55.42
C ALA A 666 -39.68 2.19 -54.10
N PHE A 667 -39.91 3.49 -54.15
CA PHE A 667 -40.08 4.31 -52.95
C PHE A 667 -41.37 3.93 -52.18
N ALA A 668 -42.49 3.79 -52.87
CA ALA A 668 -43.78 3.45 -52.26
C ALA A 668 -43.74 2.08 -51.55
N ASP A 669 -43.14 1.07 -52.18
CA ASP A 669 -42.95 -0.25 -51.57
C ASP A 669 -42.07 -0.20 -50.29
N GLN A 670 -40.99 0.59 -50.32
CA GLN A 670 -40.16 0.80 -49.13
C GLN A 670 -40.87 1.61 -48.04
N HIS A 671 -41.73 2.55 -48.42
CA HIS A 671 -42.50 3.39 -47.49
C HIS A 671 -43.58 2.57 -46.77
N CYS A 672 -44.31 1.71 -47.49
CA CYS A 672 -45.37 0.85 -46.93
C CYS A 672 -44.85 -0.21 -45.95
N ARG A 673 -43.57 -0.60 -46.03
CA ARG A 673 -42.95 -1.62 -45.18
C ARG A 673 -42.44 -1.09 -43.82
N LEU A 674 -42.65 0.19 -43.50
CA LEU A 674 -42.13 0.82 -42.27
C LEU A 674 -43.21 0.91 -41.17
N ASP A 675 -42.86 0.45 -39.96
CA ASP A 675 -43.68 0.66 -38.75
C ASP A 675 -43.70 2.16 -38.37
N HIS A 676 -44.78 2.63 -37.75
CA HIS A 676 -45.09 4.04 -37.50
C HIS A 676 -44.00 4.80 -36.72
N LYS A 677 -43.12 4.07 -36.00
CA LYS A 677 -41.99 4.64 -35.24
C LYS A 677 -40.70 4.86 -36.05
N THR A 678 -40.60 4.39 -37.31
CA THR A 678 -39.38 4.49 -38.13
C THR A 678 -39.59 5.02 -39.56
N LYS A 679 -40.54 5.95 -39.74
CA LYS A 679 -40.93 6.54 -41.05
C LYS A 679 -39.83 7.27 -41.85
N MET A 680 -38.62 7.42 -41.31
CA MET A 680 -37.55 8.25 -41.91
C MET A 680 -36.41 7.44 -42.58
N ARG A 681 -36.57 6.12 -42.76
CA ARG A 681 -35.57 5.27 -43.44
C ARG A 681 -35.58 5.41 -44.97
N ALA A 682 -36.70 5.85 -45.55
CA ALA A 682 -36.84 6.19 -46.96
C ALA A 682 -37.37 7.62 -47.10
N ILE A 683 -36.72 8.44 -47.94
CA ILE A 683 -37.12 9.83 -48.21
C ILE A 683 -37.30 10.05 -49.72
N ALA A 684 -38.21 10.94 -50.11
CA ALA A 684 -38.38 11.36 -51.50
C ALA A 684 -38.24 12.87 -51.65
N LEU A 685 -37.56 13.30 -52.71
CA LEU A 685 -37.54 14.70 -53.16
C LEU A 685 -38.50 14.84 -54.33
N ALA A 686 -39.49 15.71 -54.17
CA ALA A 686 -40.57 15.88 -55.13
C ALA A 686 -40.83 17.37 -55.38
N SER A 687 -41.44 17.70 -56.52
CA SER A 687 -41.86 19.07 -56.81
C SER A 687 -42.90 19.56 -55.79
N ASP A 688 -43.05 20.88 -55.62
CA ASP A 688 -43.98 21.45 -54.63
C ASP A 688 -45.42 20.94 -54.81
N GLY A 689 -45.85 20.78 -56.07
CA GLY A 689 -47.17 20.22 -56.40
C GLY A 689 -47.32 18.72 -56.14
N GLU A 690 -46.25 17.94 -56.19
CA GLU A 690 -46.25 16.51 -55.83
C GLU A 690 -46.24 16.32 -54.31
N ALA A 691 -45.38 17.06 -53.59
CA ALA A 691 -45.29 16.98 -52.14
C ALA A 691 -46.60 17.40 -51.45
N THR A 692 -47.24 18.47 -51.97
CA THR A 692 -48.52 18.96 -51.45
C THR A 692 -49.67 17.96 -51.66
N ARG A 693 -49.65 17.19 -52.76
CA ARG A 693 -50.65 16.15 -53.02
C ARG A 693 -50.47 14.91 -52.12
N ALA A 694 -49.22 14.53 -51.84
CA ALA A 694 -48.92 13.35 -51.05
C ALA A 694 -49.12 13.53 -49.53
N LYS A 695 -48.92 14.76 -48.99
CA LYS A 695 -49.10 15.11 -47.57
C LYS A 695 -48.36 14.22 -46.55
N GLU A 696 -47.26 13.58 -46.96
CA GLU A 696 -46.44 12.70 -46.10
C GLU A 696 -45.15 13.38 -45.62
N LYS A 697 -44.74 13.09 -44.37
CA LYS A 697 -43.63 13.79 -43.69
C LYS A 697 -42.23 13.47 -44.23
N ASN A 698 -42.09 12.42 -45.03
CA ASN A 698 -40.83 11.96 -45.61
C ASN A 698 -40.71 12.27 -47.11
N ILE A 699 -41.62 13.09 -47.65
CA ILE A 699 -41.60 13.60 -49.03
C ILE A 699 -41.40 15.11 -48.96
N PHE A 700 -40.28 15.59 -49.50
CA PHE A 700 -39.83 16.96 -49.29
C PHE A 700 -39.87 17.79 -50.58
N PRO A 701 -40.49 18.98 -50.57
CA PRO A 701 -40.20 20.03 -51.53
C PRO A 701 -38.79 20.62 -51.31
N LYS A 702 -38.28 21.39 -52.29
CA LYS A 702 -36.90 21.94 -52.26
C LYS A 702 -36.58 22.64 -50.93
N ARG A 703 -37.47 23.55 -50.50
CA ARG A 703 -37.28 24.35 -49.27
C ARG A 703 -37.21 23.49 -48.01
N ASP A 704 -38.10 22.51 -47.88
CA ASP A 704 -38.17 21.67 -46.68
C ASP A 704 -37.02 20.66 -46.64
N PHE A 705 -36.55 20.19 -47.80
CA PHE A 705 -35.37 19.36 -47.89
C PHE A 705 -34.12 20.10 -47.41
N ILE A 706 -33.93 21.36 -47.82
CA ILE A 706 -32.80 22.19 -47.37
C ILE A 706 -32.86 22.37 -45.85
N ALA A 707 -34.03 22.71 -45.30
CA ALA A 707 -34.21 22.86 -43.85
C ALA A 707 -34.01 21.53 -43.08
N PHE A 708 -34.38 20.40 -43.68
CA PHE A 708 -34.12 19.07 -43.14
C PHE A 708 -32.61 18.76 -43.11
N ALA A 709 -31.89 19.00 -44.21
CA ALA A 709 -30.44 18.78 -44.31
C ALA A 709 -29.67 19.64 -43.31
N CYS A 710 -30.05 20.91 -43.13
CA CYS A 710 -29.44 21.80 -42.13
C CYS A 710 -29.68 21.29 -40.69
N ARG A 711 -30.88 20.81 -40.36
CA ARG A 711 -31.17 20.24 -39.02
C ARG A 711 -30.35 18.98 -38.70
N MET A 712 -30.04 18.16 -39.72
CA MET A 712 -29.17 16.99 -39.54
C MET A 712 -27.73 17.37 -39.17
N ALA A 713 -27.24 18.53 -39.59
CA ALA A 713 -25.88 19.01 -39.27
C ALA A 713 -25.70 19.35 -37.79
N PHE A 714 -26.76 19.78 -37.10
CA PHE A 714 -26.72 20.18 -35.68
C PHE A 714 -27.09 19.03 -34.73
N ALA A 715 -27.81 18.01 -35.20
CA ALA A 715 -28.39 16.95 -34.37
C ALA A 715 -27.45 15.78 -33.99
N LYS A 716 -26.15 15.84 -34.35
CA LYS A 716 -25.16 14.77 -34.08
C LYS A 716 -24.15 15.09 -32.97
N ARG A 717 -24.38 16.14 -32.18
CA ARG A 717 -23.89 16.24 -30.78
C ARG A 717 -24.92 15.51 -29.91
N ASP A 718 -24.50 14.43 -29.26
CA ASP A 718 -25.36 13.38 -28.68
C ASP A 718 -26.50 13.87 -27.76
N LEU A 719 -27.70 13.34 -27.99
CA LEU A 719 -28.74 13.17 -26.96
C LEU A 719 -28.52 11.81 -26.26
N CYS A 720 -27.51 11.77 -25.39
CA CYS A 720 -27.56 11.04 -24.12
C CYS A 720 -27.27 12.08 -23.03
N GLN A 721 -28.27 12.28 -22.18
CA GLN A 721 -28.54 13.46 -21.36
C GLN A 721 -27.69 13.55 -20.09
N MET A 722 -27.10 14.71 -19.81
CA MET A 722 -27.47 15.64 -18.72
C MET A 722 -26.88 17.03 -19.00
#